data_AF-A0A0C2ZEV5-F1
#
_entry.id   AF-A0A0C2ZEV5-F1
#
_cell.length_a   1.000
_cell.length_b   1.000
_cell.length_c   1.000
_cell.angle_alpha   90.00
_cell.angle_beta   90.00
_cell.angle_gamma   90.00
#
_symmetry.space_group_name_H-M   'P 1'
#
loop_
_entity.id
_entity.type
_entity.pdbx_description
1 polymer ?
#
loop_
_entity_poly.entity_id
_entity_poly.type
_entity_poly.pdbx_seq_one_letter_code
_entity_poly.pdbx_strand_id
1 'polypeptide(L)'
;MAPGQKSGPALFLGLELATDQLRASIIDESLELVGVECVDFDSELPEYQTQGGIFTTPGDAYTTPVDMWVKALDFLLEKLARNHDVTRIKAIGGCAQYAVVWWKSTPIPSFPALDPRLPLHSQLPPNTFSLANTPVAQDTSAHTHALALEALLGGPDMMAARVGTCANASLLSAQLLRVRESWTSDVWARTGKIQLASTFLASMMVGEWVCMGEAEACATGMWTHVAAQGGQSHWDDGVLEIIGGSREEGRRIRSWLGDVDMVSGRKTANLSRYICERYGFEPDTIVTPFTSDYLSVYLSVCPSPGDAVLSFGPMDTLMTPAQHYIPTRLYSLFPHPAQDVGEKRRYIAILTSRNADVPRALVRDMYTKSWSAFDRLVAIVPPGGSIGLDDKLFSFWLLQADSFPLSHVKGIYRFETGIKVNEFRDLRANPRCLLESQVLSFRVRWSRMISTGVLGSSVNRSRGVNVQSGTPSPATFLSPSSSSSSTSLASLSSLTTLSLPSSSSSLPSNSSSTPNVSVPNARATTLGLSFDPYDYTPLPYRILVTGAAANFPSVANLVGDIFNAPVFMPNTQIDSAQVVPHRNAPAAGFASRGALGGAYYARWIWGKERHHHSGTAVGSGSGVGGGAGSGAGRGLGGFEEEIRRLHGKRWVASGSTLLRTNVGGTGGMGGAGGMGGSGGNSGTSTPYAGRSGLGSTVFAEEDEDEMEEMEKNSGGNAMGSGIGGATGSTGGGLLMAPASVFAGGFADRDLGRMRTLTGASSDISTSGPSLSSSTYATGDATVGAGGSSPSGGVGAGAGASGSGSTSTTTLTPVTALPTSDSEAQIGLAKVAEADVDAFMTYAAIVPEYCRLEGMLCKSLV
;
A
#
# COMPACT_ATOMS: atom_id res chain seq x y z
N MET A 1 -17.76 -35.18 36.73
CA MET A 1 -17.89 -33.78 37.18
C MET A 1 -18.39 -32.97 35.99
N ALA A 2 -19.47 -32.21 36.14
CA ALA A 2 -19.85 -31.22 35.12
C ALA A 2 -18.70 -30.20 35.00
N PRO A 3 -18.23 -29.83 33.80
CA PRO A 3 -17.23 -28.80 33.67
C PRO A 3 -17.85 -27.50 34.22
N GLY A 4 -17.22 -26.94 35.26
CA GLY A 4 -17.63 -25.66 35.82
C GLY A 4 -17.75 -24.62 34.70
N GLN A 5 -18.74 -23.72 34.80
CA GLN A 5 -18.87 -22.59 33.90
C GLN A 5 -17.51 -21.89 33.79
N LYS A 6 -16.88 -22.03 32.62
CA LYS A 6 -15.58 -21.42 32.31
C LYS A 6 -15.78 -19.90 32.34
N SER A 7 -15.31 -19.26 33.40
CA SER A 7 -15.65 -17.87 33.72
C SER A 7 -14.78 -16.90 32.92
N GLY A 8 -15.40 -16.14 32.02
CA GLY A 8 -14.75 -15.02 31.30
C GLY A 8 -15.41 -14.76 29.94
N PRO A 9 -15.28 -13.53 29.39
CA PRO A 9 -15.81 -13.22 28.06
C PRO A 9 -15.10 -14.03 26.97
N ALA A 10 -15.80 -14.33 25.87
CA ALA A 10 -15.21 -15.01 24.72
C ALA A 10 -14.08 -14.18 24.10
N LEU A 11 -13.04 -14.87 23.64
CA LEU A 11 -11.87 -14.26 23.00
C LEU A 11 -11.78 -14.68 21.53
N PHE A 12 -11.15 -13.83 20.72
CA PHE A 12 -10.95 -14.03 19.29
C PHE A 12 -9.49 -13.77 18.95
N LEU A 13 -8.87 -14.74 18.29
CA LEU A 13 -7.47 -14.71 17.93
C LEU A 13 -7.33 -14.38 16.45
N GLY A 14 -6.44 -13.46 16.13
CA GLY A 14 -5.98 -13.19 14.79
C GLY A 14 -4.52 -13.53 14.64
N LEU A 15 -4.17 -14.31 13.61
CA LEU A 15 -2.81 -14.69 13.26
C LEU A 15 -2.32 -13.93 12.03
N GLU A 16 -1.05 -13.55 12.01
CA GLU A 16 -0.42 -12.92 10.85
C GLU A 16 0.96 -13.53 10.61
N LEU A 17 1.09 -14.27 9.51
CA LEU A 17 2.40 -14.69 9.00
C LEU A 17 2.96 -13.57 8.12
N ALA A 18 3.66 -12.63 8.76
CA ALA A 18 4.36 -11.54 8.08
C ALA A 18 5.70 -12.02 7.49
N THR A 19 6.38 -11.12 6.77
CA THR A 19 7.70 -11.40 6.19
C THR A 19 8.77 -11.65 7.24
N ASP A 20 8.75 -10.89 8.33
CA ASP A 20 9.77 -10.87 9.37
C ASP A 20 9.38 -11.62 10.66
N GLN A 21 8.08 -11.89 10.85
CA GLN A 21 7.56 -12.44 12.10
C GLN A 21 6.26 -13.25 11.90
N LEU A 22 5.97 -14.16 12.82
CA LEU A 22 4.62 -14.73 13.00
C LEU A 22 3.97 -14.10 14.24
N ARG A 23 2.82 -13.44 14.07
CA ARG A 23 2.19 -12.60 15.10
C ARG A 23 0.81 -13.09 15.48
N ALA A 24 0.40 -12.75 16.70
CA ALA A 24 -0.93 -13.00 17.25
C ALA A 24 -1.48 -11.73 17.91
N SER A 25 -2.77 -11.46 17.70
CA SER A 25 -3.53 -10.45 18.44
C SER A 25 -4.82 -11.06 18.96
N ILE A 26 -5.13 -10.84 20.23
CA ILE A 26 -6.30 -11.39 20.92
C ILE A 26 -7.21 -10.23 21.31
N ILE A 27 -8.47 -10.31 20.92
CA ILE A 27 -9.51 -9.36 21.32
C ILE A 27 -10.65 -10.05 22.07
N ASP A 28 -11.42 -9.27 22.82
CA ASP A 28 -12.67 -9.73 23.44
C ASP A 28 -13.92 -9.44 22.59
N GLU A 29 -15.11 -9.76 23.11
CA GLU A 29 -16.40 -9.54 22.43
C GLU A 29 -16.70 -8.08 22.09
N SER A 30 -16.05 -7.13 22.76
CA SER A 30 -16.19 -5.69 22.58
C SER A 30 -15.12 -5.09 21.65
N LEU A 31 -14.28 -5.95 21.06
CA LEU A 31 -13.13 -5.58 20.23
C LEU A 31 -11.97 -4.93 21.00
N GLU A 32 -11.93 -5.05 22.32
CA GLU A 32 -10.78 -4.59 23.10
C GLU A 32 -9.59 -5.53 22.95
N LEU A 33 -8.39 -4.96 22.77
CA LEU A 33 -7.14 -5.71 22.77
C LEU A 33 -6.85 -6.27 24.17
N VAL A 34 -6.67 -7.58 24.27
CA VAL A 34 -6.40 -8.28 25.54
C VAL A 34 -5.12 -9.12 25.53
N GLY A 35 -4.54 -9.38 24.36
CA GLY A 35 -3.26 -10.09 24.26
C GLY A 35 -2.55 -9.86 22.94
N VAL A 36 -1.22 -9.90 22.97
CA VAL A 36 -0.34 -9.84 21.80
C VAL A 36 0.80 -10.82 22.03
N GLU A 37 1.10 -11.65 21.03
CA GLU A 37 2.28 -12.52 21.03
C GLU A 37 2.93 -12.44 19.65
N CYS A 38 4.24 -12.70 19.56
CA CYS A 38 4.92 -12.83 18.29
C CYS A 38 6.10 -13.79 18.39
N VAL A 39 6.57 -14.28 17.25
CA VAL A 39 7.85 -14.94 17.08
C VAL A 39 8.61 -14.18 16.01
N ASP A 40 9.70 -13.53 16.40
CA ASP A 40 10.59 -12.81 15.48
C ASP A 40 11.58 -13.79 14.86
N PHE A 41 11.58 -13.89 13.52
CA PHE A 41 12.30 -14.97 12.83
C PHE A 41 13.82 -14.87 13.03
N ASP A 42 14.38 -13.67 12.92
CA ASP A 42 15.83 -13.50 12.99
C ASP A 42 16.36 -13.67 14.43
N SER A 43 15.63 -13.17 15.42
CA SER A 43 16.10 -13.19 16.82
C SER A 43 15.72 -14.45 17.59
N GLU A 44 14.59 -15.08 17.27
CA GLU A 44 14.11 -16.27 17.99
C GLU A 44 14.37 -17.58 17.25
N LEU A 45 14.64 -17.53 15.94
CA LEU A 45 15.00 -18.69 15.12
C LEU A 45 16.33 -18.43 14.35
N PRO A 46 17.41 -17.99 15.04
CA PRO A 46 18.65 -17.53 14.40
C PRO A 46 19.38 -18.61 13.58
N GLU A 47 19.08 -19.89 13.81
CA GLU A 47 19.61 -21.02 13.03
C GLU A 47 19.23 -20.97 11.55
N TYR A 48 18.17 -20.25 11.18
CA TYR A 48 17.79 -20.04 9.79
C TYR A 48 18.62 -18.95 9.09
N GLN A 49 19.33 -18.10 9.85
CA GLN A 49 20.23 -17.08 9.31
C GLN A 49 19.56 -16.11 8.32
N THR A 50 18.27 -15.83 8.52
CA THR A 50 17.53 -14.85 7.73
C THR A 50 17.89 -13.42 8.16
N GLN A 51 17.57 -12.46 7.29
CA GLN A 51 17.56 -11.03 7.63
C GLN A 51 16.21 -10.45 7.21
N GLY A 52 15.46 -9.92 8.17
CA GLY A 52 14.05 -9.56 7.98
C GLY A 52 13.19 -10.77 7.63
N GLY A 53 13.56 -11.98 8.07
CA GLY A 53 12.86 -13.23 7.74
C GLY A 53 13.07 -13.76 6.32
N ILE A 54 13.96 -13.16 5.53
CA ILE A 54 14.21 -13.57 4.14
C ILE A 54 15.70 -13.78 3.86
N PHE A 55 15.97 -14.53 2.79
CA PHE A 55 17.24 -14.63 2.11
C PHE A 55 17.26 -13.74 0.88
N THR A 56 18.33 -12.97 0.74
CA THR A 56 18.65 -12.20 -0.47
C THR A 56 19.82 -12.85 -1.18
N THR A 57 19.56 -13.50 -2.32
CA THR A 57 20.62 -14.11 -3.15
C THR A 57 21.05 -13.10 -4.23
N PRO A 58 22.31 -13.09 -4.70
CA PRO A 58 22.68 -12.31 -5.88
C PRO A 58 21.77 -12.67 -7.07
N GLY A 59 21.11 -11.67 -7.67
CA GLY A 59 20.23 -11.86 -8.83
C GLY A 59 18.73 -11.72 -8.58
N ASP A 60 18.31 -10.73 -7.78
CA ASP A 60 16.90 -10.27 -7.67
C ASP A 60 15.92 -11.29 -7.03
N ALA A 61 16.43 -12.30 -6.30
CA ALA A 61 15.65 -13.33 -5.63
C ALA A 61 15.47 -13.08 -4.12
N TYR A 62 14.23 -13.05 -3.67
CA TYR A 62 13.85 -12.88 -2.27
C TYR A 62 13.06 -14.11 -1.82
N THR A 63 13.65 -14.93 -0.96
CA THR A 63 13.06 -16.22 -0.56
C THR A 63 13.02 -16.39 0.94
N THR A 64 12.18 -17.30 1.43
CA THR A 64 12.04 -17.61 2.86
C THR A 64 11.89 -19.12 3.06
N PRO A 65 12.51 -19.70 4.10
CA PRO A 65 12.35 -21.12 4.43
C PRO A 65 10.94 -21.40 4.96
N VAL A 66 10.23 -22.35 4.36
CA VAL A 66 8.86 -22.71 4.78
C VAL A 66 8.85 -23.42 6.13
N ASP A 67 9.87 -24.22 6.44
CA ASP A 67 9.97 -24.94 7.71
C ASP A 67 10.21 -24.01 8.91
N MET A 68 10.82 -22.84 8.69
CA MET A 68 10.89 -21.76 9.69
C MET A 68 9.49 -21.32 10.12
N TRP A 69 8.54 -21.20 9.19
CA TRP A 69 7.16 -20.86 9.52
C TRP A 69 6.47 -21.94 10.35
N VAL A 70 6.74 -23.22 10.06
CA VAL A 70 6.23 -24.36 10.85
C VAL A 70 6.76 -24.27 12.28
N LYS A 71 8.07 -24.04 12.44
CA LYS A 71 8.70 -23.93 13.75
C LYS A 71 8.24 -22.68 14.51
N ALA A 72 8.07 -21.55 13.82
CA ALA A 72 7.52 -20.34 14.41
C ALA A 72 6.09 -20.55 14.93
N LEU A 73 5.27 -21.34 14.23
CA LEU A 73 3.92 -21.67 14.67
C LEU A 73 3.92 -22.49 15.97
N ASP A 74 4.81 -23.48 16.11
CA ASP A 74 4.99 -24.19 17.39
C ASP A 74 5.30 -23.20 18.52
N PHE A 75 6.30 -22.33 18.32
CA PHE A 75 6.74 -21.35 19.33
C PHE A 75 5.63 -20.37 19.69
N LEU A 76 4.86 -19.89 18.70
CA LEU A 76 3.76 -18.98 18.92
C LEU A 76 2.62 -19.65 19.70
N LEU A 77 2.24 -20.89 19.35
CA LEU A 77 1.21 -21.64 20.05
C LEU A 77 1.61 -21.97 21.49
N GLU A 78 2.90 -22.26 21.74
CA GLU A 78 3.44 -22.43 23.09
C GLU A 78 3.37 -21.13 23.91
N LYS A 79 3.73 -19.99 23.32
CA LYS A 79 3.58 -18.67 23.99
C LYS A 79 2.12 -18.39 24.31
N LEU A 80 1.21 -18.62 23.35
CA LEU A 80 -0.22 -18.42 23.53
C LEU A 80 -0.78 -19.29 24.68
N ALA A 81 -0.48 -20.60 24.68
CA ALA A 81 -0.95 -21.53 25.71
C ALA A 81 -0.36 -21.23 27.11
N ARG A 82 0.85 -20.68 27.16
CA ARG A 82 1.53 -20.33 28.41
C ARG A 82 1.02 -19.02 29.00
N ASN A 83 0.79 -18.02 28.15
CA ASN A 83 0.55 -16.65 28.58
C ASN A 83 -0.95 -16.28 28.62
N HIS A 84 -1.80 -17.04 27.93
CA HIS A 84 -3.23 -16.74 27.79
C HIS A 84 -4.10 -17.96 28.08
N ASP A 85 -5.33 -17.72 28.55
CA ASP A 85 -6.34 -18.78 28.68
C ASP A 85 -6.94 -19.10 27.31
N VAL A 86 -6.27 -19.99 26.57
CA VAL A 86 -6.66 -20.41 25.22
C VAL A 86 -8.01 -21.11 25.16
N THR A 87 -8.54 -21.60 26.29
CA THR A 87 -9.87 -22.23 26.35
C THR A 87 -11.01 -21.23 26.09
N ARG A 88 -10.72 -19.94 26.25
CA ARG A 88 -11.65 -18.83 25.98
C ARG A 88 -11.65 -18.40 24.52
N ILE A 89 -10.66 -18.80 23.72
CA ILE A 89 -10.59 -18.46 22.30
C ILE A 89 -11.65 -19.25 21.54
N LYS A 90 -12.69 -18.56 21.05
CA LYS A 90 -13.84 -19.20 20.38
C LYS A 90 -13.75 -19.19 18.87
N ALA A 91 -12.98 -18.27 18.29
CA ALA A 91 -12.67 -18.29 16.88
C ALA A 91 -11.26 -17.77 16.60
N ILE A 92 -10.66 -18.31 15.54
CA ILE A 92 -9.35 -17.93 15.03
C ILE A 92 -9.51 -17.51 13.57
N GLY A 93 -9.04 -16.31 13.26
CA GLY A 93 -8.86 -15.82 11.91
C GLY A 93 -7.39 -15.51 11.66
N GLY A 94 -7.05 -15.17 10.43
CA GLY A 94 -5.67 -14.84 10.14
C GLY A 94 -5.38 -14.46 8.72
N CYS A 95 -4.12 -14.14 8.49
CA CYS A 95 -3.60 -13.73 7.21
C CYS A 95 -2.13 -14.11 7.06
N ALA A 96 -1.62 -14.00 5.84
CA ALA A 96 -0.21 -14.20 5.57
C ALA A 96 0.27 -13.30 4.43
N GLN A 97 1.58 -13.06 4.41
CA GLN A 97 2.28 -12.50 3.26
C GLN A 97 2.01 -13.33 2.00
N TYR A 98 2.04 -12.68 0.83
CA TYR A 98 1.83 -13.37 -0.43
C TYR A 98 3.05 -14.22 -0.82
N ALA A 99 2.98 -15.52 -0.53
CA ALA A 99 3.99 -16.52 -0.83
C ALA A 99 3.34 -17.90 -1.03
N VAL A 100 4.09 -18.86 -1.56
CA VAL A 100 3.54 -20.13 -2.08
C VAL A 100 4.22 -21.33 -1.44
N VAL A 101 3.48 -22.25 -0.85
CA VAL A 101 4.03 -23.50 -0.30
C VAL A 101 3.85 -24.63 -1.29
N TRP A 102 4.96 -25.31 -1.60
CA TRP A 102 5.03 -26.39 -2.58
C TRP A 102 5.19 -27.72 -1.86
N TRP A 103 4.11 -28.50 -1.82
CA TRP A 103 4.10 -29.77 -1.13
C TRP A 103 4.52 -30.91 -2.06
N LYS A 104 5.33 -31.82 -1.53
CA LYS A 104 5.76 -33.01 -2.26
C LYS A 104 4.58 -33.97 -2.50
N SER A 105 4.52 -34.60 -3.67
CA SER A 105 3.41 -35.48 -4.09
C SER A 105 3.24 -36.74 -3.26
N THR A 106 4.33 -37.18 -2.64
CA THR A 106 4.32 -38.26 -1.66
C THR A 106 4.80 -37.70 -0.32
N PRO A 107 3.93 -37.64 0.70
CA PRO A 107 2.57 -38.21 0.79
C PRO A 107 1.45 -37.16 0.61
N ILE A 108 0.67 -37.14 -0.49
CA ILE A 108 -0.64 -36.45 -0.44
C ILE A 108 -1.73 -37.13 -1.27
N PRO A 109 -2.53 -37.98 -0.62
CA PRO A 109 -3.99 -37.96 -0.81
C PRO A 109 -4.72 -37.24 0.33
N SER A 110 -4.12 -37.18 1.53
CA SER A 110 -4.69 -36.61 2.75
C SER A 110 -3.70 -35.70 3.47
N PHE A 111 -4.19 -34.83 4.35
CA PHE A 111 -3.33 -33.99 5.19
C PHE A 111 -2.51 -34.88 6.17
N PRO A 112 -1.27 -34.51 6.52
CA PRO A 112 -0.45 -35.31 7.45
C PRO A 112 -1.17 -35.57 8.78
N ALA A 113 -1.18 -36.84 9.22
CA ALA A 113 -1.72 -37.19 10.53
C ALA A 113 -0.76 -36.70 11.64
N LEU A 114 -1.17 -35.67 12.38
CA LEU A 114 -0.35 -35.04 13.41
C LEU A 114 -0.55 -35.69 14.79
N ASP A 115 0.55 -36.06 15.45
CA ASP A 115 0.60 -36.57 16.82
C ASP A 115 0.80 -35.41 17.82
N PRO A 116 -0.18 -35.14 18.72
CA PRO A 116 -0.13 -34.02 19.67
C PRO A 116 1.04 -34.08 20.65
N ARG A 117 1.68 -35.24 20.82
CA ARG A 117 2.85 -35.40 21.68
C ARG A 117 4.11 -34.76 21.08
N LEU A 118 4.14 -34.53 19.77
CA LEU A 118 5.29 -34.00 19.05
C LEU A 118 5.01 -32.59 18.50
N PRO A 119 6.02 -31.70 18.43
CA PRO A 119 5.87 -30.40 17.77
C PRO A 119 5.73 -30.55 16.24
N LEU A 120 5.09 -29.59 15.57
CA LEU A 120 4.84 -29.59 14.12
C LEU A 120 6.15 -29.71 13.32
N HIS A 121 7.18 -28.93 13.67
CA HIS A 121 8.43 -28.90 12.90
C HIS A 121 9.18 -30.25 12.90
N SER A 122 8.95 -31.10 13.91
CA SER A 122 9.52 -32.46 13.95
C SER A 122 8.77 -33.45 13.05
N GLN A 123 7.50 -33.17 12.75
CA GLN A 123 6.62 -34.02 11.96
C GLN A 123 6.55 -33.59 10.49
N LEU A 124 6.84 -32.31 10.22
CA LEU A 124 6.87 -31.69 8.89
C LEU A 124 8.28 -31.17 8.58
N PRO A 125 9.28 -32.06 8.43
CA PRO A 125 10.66 -31.64 8.14
C PRO A 125 10.76 -31.02 6.74
N PRO A 126 11.85 -30.29 6.41
CA PRO A 126 12.02 -29.61 5.12
C PRO A 126 11.77 -30.47 3.87
N ASN A 127 12.08 -31.77 3.90
CA ASN A 127 11.84 -32.72 2.80
C ASN A 127 10.35 -32.98 2.49
N THR A 128 9.43 -32.46 3.32
CA THR A 128 7.98 -32.45 3.06
C THR A 128 7.63 -31.50 1.91
N PHE A 129 8.46 -30.48 1.69
CA PHE A 129 8.26 -29.46 0.67
C PHE A 129 9.13 -29.76 -0.56
N SER A 130 8.57 -29.64 -1.75
CA SER A 130 9.33 -29.76 -3.01
C SER A 130 10.17 -28.51 -3.27
N LEU A 131 9.77 -27.35 -2.74
CA LEU A 131 10.55 -26.11 -2.72
C LEU A 131 10.68 -25.62 -1.27
N ALA A 132 11.87 -25.79 -0.68
CA ALA A 132 12.11 -25.45 0.72
C ALA A 132 12.13 -23.93 0.97
N ASN A 133 12.82 -23.20 0.09
CA ASN A 133 12.91 -21.73 0.14
C ASN A 133 11.97 -21.15 -0.92
N THR A 134 10.84 -20.63 -0.49
CA THR A 134 9.81 -20.12 -1.40
C THR A 134 10.00 -18.63 -1.67
N PRO A 135 9.77 -18.14 -2.92
CA PRO A 135 9.75 -16.72 -3.20
C PRO A 135 8.64 -15.99 -2.42
N VAL A 136 8.98 -14.81 -1.88
CA VAL A 136 8.02 -13.89 -1.24
C VAL A 136 7.49 -12.87 -2.24
N ALA A 137 6.52 -12.05 -1.84
CA ALA A 137 5.90 -11.03 -2.69
C ALA A 137 6.91 -10.02 -3.30
N GLN A 138 8.04 -9.77 -2.62
CA GLN A 138 9.12 -8.90 -3.10
C GLN A 138 9.99 -9.56 -4.18
N ASP A 139 9.90 -10.88 -4.37
CA ASP A 139 10.67 -11.60 -5.37
C ASP A 139 10.41 -11.06 -6.79
N THR A 140 11.50 -10.79 -7.50
CA THR A 140 11.46 -10.30 -8.88
C THR A 140 12.05 -11.27 -9.88
N SER A 141 12.45 -12.46 -9.43
CA SER A 141 13.24 -13.37 -10.24
C SER A 141 12.40 -14.16 -11.27
N ALA A 142 11.07 -14.08 -11.20
CA ALA A 142 10.15 -14.53 -12.26
C ALA A 142 9.66 -13.41 -13.21
N HIS A 143 10.26 -12.22 -13.19
CA HIS A 143 9.78 -11.08 -13.98
C HIS A 143 9.72 -11.35 -15.49
N THR A 144 10.77 -11.98 -16.06
CA THR A 144 10.80 -12.35 -17.48
C THR A 144 9.68 -13.33 -17.86
N HIS A 145 9.37 -14.27 -16.97
CA HIS A 145 8.29 -15.25 -17.15
C HIS A 145 6.92 -14.57 -17.09
N ALA A 146 6.75 -13.58 -16.20
CA ALA A 146 5.53 -12.78 -16.13
C ALA A 146 5.28 -12.03 -17.45
N LEU A 147 6.30 -11.39 -18.02
CA LEU A 147 6.20 -10.69 -19.31
C LEU A 147 5.93 -11.65 -20.47
N ALA A 148 6.56 -12.83 -20.48
CA ALA A 148 6.30 -13.85 -21.49
C ALA A 148 4.85 -14.35 -21.44
N LEU A 149 4.32 -14.59 -20.23
CA LEU A 149 2.93 -14.97 -20.04
C LEU A 149 1.97 -13.88 -20.52
N GLU A 150 2.22 -12.61 -20.18
CA GLU A 150 1.41 -11.49 -20.66
C GLU A 150 1.40 -11.38 -22.18
N ALA A 151 2.58 -11.52 -22.83
CA ALA A 151 2.68 -11.52 -24.29
C ALA A 151 1.87 -12.66 -24.92
N LEU A 152 1.92 -13.87 -24.36
CA LEU A 152 1.13 -15.02 -24.82
C LEU A 152 -0.38 -14.83 -24.64
N LEU A 153 -0.79 -14.03 -23.65
CA LEU A 153 -2.19 -13.67 -23.42
C LEU A 153 -2.66 -12.46 -24.22
N GLY A 154 -1.83 -11.92 -25.11
CA GLY A 154 -2.18 -10.80 -26.01
C GLY A 154 -1.90 -9.42 -25.43
N GLY A 155 -1.05 -9.32 -24.40
CA GLY A 155 -0.66 -8.08 -23.75
C GLY A 155 -1.43 -7.77 -22.47
N PRO A 156 -1.08 -6.66 -21.79
CA PRO A 156 -1.57 -6.36 -20.43
C PRO A 156 -3.08 -6.19 -20.35
N ASP A 157 -3.71 -5.60 -21.37
CA ASP A 157 -5.16 -5.39 -21.40
C ASP A 157 -5.92 -6.71 -21.56
N MET A 158 -5.47 -7.58 -22.46
CA MET A 158 -6.12 -8.88 -22.70
C MET A 158 -5.92 -9.83 -21.52
N MET A 159 -4.73 -9.83 -20.91
CA MET A 159 -4.47 -10.57 -19.68
C MET A 159 -5.38 -10.09 -18.55
N ALA A 160 -5.45 -8.78 -18.31
CA ALA A 160 -6.31 -8.24 -17.26
C ALA A 160 -7.80 -8.53 -17.51
N ALA A 161 -8.29 -8.39 -18.75
CA ALA A 161 -9.67 -8.72 -19.08
C ALA A 161 -10.01 -10.21 -18.84
N ARG A 162 -9.01 -11.10 -18.97
CA ARG A 162 -9.17 -12.54 -18.82
C ARG A 162 -9.08 -13.01 -17.36
N VAL A 163 -8.04 -12.59 -16.64
CA VAL A 163 -7.72 -13.08 -15.27
C VAL A 163 -7.68 -12.00 -14.20
N GLY A 164 -8.15 -10.79 -14.50
CA GLY A 164 -8.31 -9.70 -13.53
C GLY A 164 -7.06 -8.90 -13.17
N THR A 165 -5.88 -9.27 -13.69
CA THR A 165 -4.60 -8.59 -13.43
C THR A 165 -3.69 -8.62 -14.66
N CYS A 166 -2.78 -7.65 -14.78
CA CYS A 166 -1.64 -7.68 -15.72
C CYS A 166 -0.41 -8.35 -15.09
N ALA A 167 0.65 -8.54 -15.88
CA ALA A 167 1.86 -9.19 -15.38
C ALA A 167 2.55 -8.39 -14.28
N ASN A 168 3.00 -9.12 -13.26
CA ASN A 168 3.97 -8.68 -12.28
C ASN A 168 4.80 -9.88 -11.81
N ALA A 169 6.01 -9.62 -11.32
CA ALA A 169 6.98 -10.66 -11.01
C ALA A 169 6.57 -11.58 -9.84
N SER A 170 5.66 -11.10 -8.98
CA SER A 170 5.15 -11.84 -7.83
C SER A 170 3.96 -12.76 -8.14
N LEU A 171 3.40 -12.74 -9.36
CA LEU A 171 2.27 -13.61 -9.68
C LEU A 171 2.61 -15.09 -9.51
N LEU A 172 1.67 -15.85 -8.95
CA LEU A 172 1.81 -17.30 -8.83
C LEU A 172 1.95 -17.95 -10.21
N SER A 173 1.22 -17.45 -11.22
CA SER A 173 1.35 -17.91 -12.60
C SER A 173 2.78 -17.78 -13.15
N ALA A 174 3.45 -16.65 -12.86
CA ALA A 174 4.83 -16.42 -13.28
C ALA A 174 5.81 -17.32 -12.53
N GLN A 175 5.62 -17.51 -11.23
CA GLN A 175 6.46 -18.40 -10.41
C GLN A 175 6.28 -19.87 -10.81
N LEU A 176 5.06 -20.31 -11.13
CA LEU A 176 4.81 -21.65 -11.69
C LEU A 176 5.56 -21.87 -12.99
N LEU A 177 5.45 -20.92 -13.92
CA LEU A 177 6.13 -20.97 -15.20
C LEU A 177 7.66 -21.08 -15.02
N ARG A 178 8.23 -20.25 -14.13
CA ARG A 178 9.64 -20.31 -13.79
C ARG A 178 10.06 -21.63 -13.17
N VAL A 179 9.29 -22.16 -12.21
CA VAL A 179 9.61 -23.43 -11.55
C VAL A 179 9.57 -24.58 -12.55
N ARG A 180 8.60 -24.59 -13.46
CA ARG A 180 8.54 -25.57 -14.55
C ARG A 180 9.82 -25.54 -15.38
N GLU A 181 10.29 -24.35 -15.76
CA GLU A 181 11.43 -24.18 -16.67
C GLU A 181 12.79 -24.36 -15.99
N SER A 182 12.91 -23.93 -14.73
CA SER A 182 14.18 -23.95 -13.99
C SER A 182 14.41 -25.26 -13.24
N TRP A 183 13.33 -25.89 -12.72
CA TRP A 183 13.42 -27.02 -11.80
C TRP A 183 12.39 -28.12 -12.12
N THR A 184 12.31 -28.50 -13.40
CA THR A 184 11.33 -29.49 -13.88
C THR A 184 11.41 -30.83 -13.13
N SER A 185 12.61 -31.40 -12.95
CA SER A 185 12.79 -32.72 -12.35
C SER A 185 12.80 -32.70 -10.81
N ASP A 186 13.23 -31.59 -10.22
CA ASP A 186 13.47 -31.51 -8.77
C ASP A 186 12.28 -30.97 -7.99
N VAL A 187 11.65 -29.91 -8.49
CA VAL A 187 10.52 -29.26 -7.81
C VAL A 187 9.22 -29.63 -8.50
N TRP A 188 9.09 -29.33 -9.80
CA TRP A 188 7.84 -29.49 -10.54
C TRP A 188 7.33 -30.93 -10.53
N ALA A 189 8.16 -31.89 -10.96
CA ALA A 189 7.80 -33.30 -11.02
C ALA A 189 7.45 -33.90 -9.65
N ARG A 190 8.04 -33.36 -8.58
CA ARG A 190 7.84 -33.85 -7.20
C ARG A 190 6.72 -33.12 -6.47
N THR A 191 6.12 -32.09 -7.06
CA THR A 191 5.00 -31.36 -6.44
C THR A 191 3.70 -32.13 -6.61
N GLY A 192 2.90 -32.18 -5.54
CA GLY A 192 1.55 -32.73 -5.55
C GLY A 192 0.46 -31.78 -5.05
N LYS A 193 0.82 -30.71 -4.34
CA LYS A 193 -0.13 -29.67 -3.94
C LYS A 193 0.57 -28.34 -3.79
N ILE A 194 -0.17 -27.27 -4.07
CA ILE A 194 0.26 -25.90 -3.84
C ILE A 194 -0.74 -25.22 -2.91
N GLN A 195 -0.24 -24.42 -1.99
CA GLN A 195 -1.05 -23.55 -1.14
C GLN A 195 -0.43 -22.15 -1.12
N LEU A 196 -1.26 -21.13 -0.98
CA LEU A 196 -0.77 -19.82 -0.54
C LEU A 196 -0.39 -19.91 0.94
N ALA A 197 0.54 -19.08 1.40
CA ALA A 197 0.99 -19.07 2.80
C ALA A 197 -0.17 -18.92 3.82
N SER A 198 -1.23 -18.21 3.42
CA SER A 198 -2.49 -18.04 4.17
C SER A 198 -3.26 -19.34 4.33
N THR A 199 -3.53 -20.05 3.24
CA THR A 199 -4.20 -21.37 3.24
C THR A 199 -3.32 -22.45 3.84
N PHE A 200 -1.99 -22.35 3.72
CA PHE A 200 -1.03 -23.19 4.42
C PHE A 200 -1.18 -23.02 5.94
N LEU A 201 -1.17 -21.78 6.43
CA LEU A 201 -1.33 -21.50 7.86
C LEU A 201 -2.72 -21.96 8.36
N ALA A 202 -3.79 -21.69 7.60
CA ALA A 202 -5.12 -22.18 7.93
C ALA A 202 -5.18 -23.72 7.99
N SER A 203 -4.56 -24.42 7.03
CA SER A 203 -4.46 -25.89 7.06
C SER A 203 -3.71 -26.40 8.29
N MET A 204 -2.65 -25.73 8.72
CA MET A 204 -1.96 -26.10 9.97
C MET A 204 -2.88 -25.96 11.19
N MET A 205 -3.75 -24.94 11.21
CA MET A 205 -4.71 -24.74 12.29
C MET A 205 -5.82 -25.79 12.29
N VAL A 206 -6.36 -26.11 11.10
CA VAL A 206 -7.49 -27.05 10.94
C VAL A 206 -7.05 -28.51 10.97
N GLY A 207 -5.82 -28.82 10.58
CA GLY A 207 -5.34 -30.20 10.44
C GLY A 207 -5.87 -30.90 9.18
N GLU A 208 -6.33 -30.12 8.19
CA GLU A 208 -6.87 -30.59 6.91
C GLU A 208 -6.46 -29.63 5.79
N TRP A 209 -6.64 -30.05 4.53
CA TRP A 209 -6.37 -29.17 3.37
C TRP A 209 -7.46 -28.09 3.24
N VAL A 210 -7.12 -26.85 3.57
CA VAL A 210 -7.99 -25.69 3.36
C VAL A 210 -7.90 -25.20 1.92
N CYS A 211 -9.06 -24.99 1.30
CA CYS A 211 -9.20 -24.42 -0.03
C CYS A 211 -8.91 -22.91 -0.04
N MET A 212 -8.45 -22.42 -1.18
CA MET A 212 -8.23 -20.99 -1.42
C MET A 212 -9.56 -20.25 -1.54
N GLY A 213 -9.66 -19.05 -0.97
CA GLY A 213 -10.84 -18.20 -1.17
C GLY A 213 -10.86 -17.51 -2.54
N GLU A 214 -12.03 -17.06 -3.00
CA GLU A 214 -12.16 -16.37 -4.31
C GLU A 214 -11.24 -15.13 -4.43
N ALA A 215 -11.07 -14.36 -3.36
CA ALA A 215 -10.17 -13.20 -3.35
C ALA A 215 -8.71 -13.59 -3.58
N GLU A 216 -8.28 -14.70 -3.02
CA GLU A 216 -6.94 -15.22 -3.17
C GLU A 216 -6.73 -15.84 -4.56
N ALA A 217 -7.75 -16.52 -5.10
CA ALA A 217 -7.72 -17.06 -6.45
C ALA A 217 -7.51 -15.95 -7.49
N CYS A 218 -8.18 -14.80 -7.32
CA CYS A 218 -7.99 -13.61 -8.16
C CYS A 218 -6.56 -13.07 -8.16
N ALA A 219 -5.78 -13.29 -7.08
CA ALA A 219 -4.39 -12.82 -7.00
C ALA A 219 -3.39 -13.69 -7.79
N THR A 220 -3.81 -14.88 -8.23
CA THR A 220 -2.90 -15.87 -8.83
C THR A 220 -2.46 -15.55 -10.26
N GLY A 221 -3.27 -14.77 -10.98
CA GLY A 221 -3.12 -14.58 -12.42
C GLY A 221 -3.57 -15.79 -13.27
N MET A 222 -4.39 -16.70 -12.72
CA MET A 222 -4.90 -17.89 -13.40
C MET A 222 -6.42 -18.09 -13.25
N TRP A 223 -7.08 -17.18 -12.54
CA TRP A 223 -8.50 -17.29 -12.18
C TRP A 223 -9.36 -16.36 -13.02
N THR A 224 -10.39 -16.91 -13.66
CA THR A 224 -11.43 -16.14 -14.34
C THR A 224 -12.55 -15.85 -13.37
N HIS A 225 -12.60 -14.60 -12.88
CA HIS A 225 -13.66 -14.13 -12.00
C HIS A 225 -14.87 -13.65 -12.80
N VAL A 226 -16.04 -14.23 -12.53
CA VAL A 226 -17.30 -13.84 -13.18
C VAL A 226 -18.20 -13.10 -12.20
N ALA A 227 -18.37 -11.80 -12.41
CA ALA A 227 -19.19 -10.94 -11.55
C ALA A 227 -20.70 -11.04 -11.81
N ALA A 228 -21.11 -11.56 -12.98
CA ALA A 228 -22.51 -11.65 -13.38
C ALA A 228 -23.27 -12.71 -12.59
N GLN A 229 -24.53 -12.42 -12.23
CA GLN A 229 -25.41 -13.39 -11.57
C GLN A 229 -25.65 -14.59 -12.50
N GLY A 230 -25.31 -15.79 -12.03
CA GLY A 230 -25.43 -17.04 -12.78
C GLY A 230 -24.20 -17.45 -13.59
N GLY A 231 -23.16 -16.61 -13.66
CA GLY A 231 -21.87 -17.00 -14.21
C GLY A 231 -21.01 -17.74 -13.18
N GLN A 232 -20.22 -18.72 -13.63
CA GLN A 232 -19.35 -19.51 -12.75
C GLN A 232 -17.89 -19.07 -12.92
N SER A 233 -17.30 -18.51 -11.86
CA SER A 233 -15.87 -18.29 -11.78
C SER A 233 -15.12 -19.63 -11.79
N HIS A 234 -13.97 -19.69 -12.45
CA HIS A 234 -13.22 -20.93 -12.66
C HIS A 234 -11.74 -20.66 -12.93
N TRP A 235 -10.88 -21.65 -12.71
CA TRP A 235 -9.50 -21.61 -13.20
C TRP A 235 -9.50 -21.59 -14.74
N ASP A 236 -8.70 -20.71 -15.35
CA ASP A 236 -8.62 -20.58 -16.81
C ASP A 236 -7.75 -21.69 -17.41
N ASP A 237 -8.37 -22.64 -18.11
CA ASP A 237 -7.63 -23.79 -18.68
C ASP A 237 -6.56 -23.37 -19.68
N GLY A 238 -6.77 -22.32 -20.47
CA GLY A 238 -5.78 -21.87 -21.44
C GLY A 238 -4.54 -21.27 -20.77
N VAL A 239 -4.73 -20.51 -19.67
CA VAL A 239 -3.61 -20.00 -18.87
C VAL A 239 -2.86 -21.16 -18.21
N LEU A 240 -3.58 -22.13 -17.63
CA LEU A 240 -2.97 -23.32 -17.04
C LEU A 240 -2.21 -24.17 -18.07
N GLU A 241 -2.72 -24.29 -19.30
CA GLU A 241 -2.07 -24.97 -20.41
C GLU A 241 -0.77 -24.27 -20.84
N ILE A 242 -0.77 -22.93 -20.92
CA ILE A 242 0.44 -22.15 -21.20
C ILE A 242 1.50 -22.39 -20.12
N ILE A 243 1.09 -22.32 -18.84
CA ILE A 243 1.97 -22.53 -17.70
C ILE A 243 2.45 -23.97 -17.60
N GLY A 244 1.62 -24.97 -17.91
CA GLY A 244 1.97 -26.39 -17.89
C GLY A 244 2.76 -26.85 -19.11
N GLY A 245 2.59 -26.18 -20.24
CA GLY A 245 3.23 -26.50 -21.53
C GLY A 245 2.50 -27.58 -22.31
N SER A 246 1.46 -28.17 -21.71
CA SER A 246 0.56 -29.13 -22.32
C SER A 246 -0.78 -29.13 -21.57
N ARG A 247 -1.79 -29.76 -22.17
CA ARG A 247 -3.11 -29.94 -21.56
C ARG A 247 -3.08 -30.87 -20.36
N GLU A 248 -2.22 -31.88 -20.39
CA GLU A 248 -2.03 -32.82 -19.30
C GLU A 248 -1.43 -32.13 -18.07
N GLU A 249 -0.38 -31.31 -18.27
CA GLU A 249 0.23 -30.54 -17.19
C GLU A 249 -0.71 -29.42 -16.69
N GLY A 250 -1.50 -28.79 -17.55
CA GLY A 250 -2.53 -27.84 -17.13
C GLY A 250 -3.55 -28.45 -16.15
N ARG A 251 -4.02 -29.68 -16.42
CA ARG A 251 -4.88 -30.42 -15.48
C ARG A 251 -4.17 -30.77 -14.18
N ARG A 252 -2.87 -31.06 -14.23
CA ARG A 252 -2.04 -31.33 -13.05
C ARG A 252 -1.90 -30.08 -12.15
N ILE A 253 -1.70 -28.91 -12.74
CA ILE A 253 -1.68 -27.65 -11.98
C ILE A 253 -3.05 -27.42 -11.33
N ARG A 254 -4.14 -27.62 -12.06
CA ARG A 254 -5.51 -27.51 -11.51
C ARG A 254 -5.69 -28.41 -10.29
N SER A 255 -5.20 -29.66 -10.32
CA SER A 255 -5.29 -30.55 -9.17
C SER A 255 -4.40 -30.14 -7.99
N TRP A 256 -3.25 -29.52 -8.25
CA TRP A 256 -2.40 -28.94 -7.20
C TRP A 256 -3.06 -27.78 -6.48
N LEU A 257 -3.72 -26.88 -7.24
CA LEU A 257 -4.44 -25.72 -6.71
C LEU A 257 -5.69 -26.16 -5.94
N GLY A 258 -6.43 -27.12 -6.50
CA GLY A 258 -7.69 -27.61 -5.93
C GLY A 258 -8.87 -26.68 -6.19
N ASP A 259 -9.97 -26.95 -5.49
CA ASP A 259 -11.19 -26.14 -5.57
C ASP A 259 -11.03 -24.79 -4.85
N VAL A 260 -11.82 -23.81 -5.28
CA VAL A 260 -11.88 -22.47 -4.69
C VAL A 260 -13.15 -22.36 -3.85
N ASP A 261 -13.01 -21.89 -2.62
CA ASP A 261 -14.14 -21.54 -1.78
C ASP A 261 -14.75 -20.22 -2.25
N MET A 262 -15.93 -20.33 -2.85
CA MET A 262 -16.70 -19.23 -3.40
C MET A 262 -17.53 -18.49 -2.32
N VAL A 263 -17.59 -19.04 -1.11
CA VAL A 263 -18.41 -18.51 -0.02
C VAL A 263 -17.51 -17.82 1.01
N SER A 264 -17.37 -16.51 0.86
CA SER A 264 -16.83 -15.65 1.92
C SER A 264 -17.78 -15.62 3.13
N GLY A 265 -17.24 -15.36 4.32
CA GLY A 265 -18.04 -15.05 5.51
C GLY A 265 -18.62 -16.24 6.28
N ARG A 266 -18.18 -17.47 6.04
CA ARG A 266 -18.55 -18.65 6.87
C ARG A 266 -17.32 -19.21 7.58
N LYS A 267 -17.52 -20.04 8.61
CA LYS A 267 -16.41 -20.81 9.17
C LYS A 267 -15.84 -21.78 8.13
N THR A 268 -14.52 -21.96 8.13
CA THR A 268 -13.83 -22.97 7.32
C THR A 268 -14.01 -24.34 7.95
N ALA A 269 -13.62 -24.48 9.22
CA ALA A 269 -13.70 -25.73 9.96
C ALA A 269 -13.60 -25.47 11.47
N ASN A 270 -13.69 -26.55 12.26
CA ASN A 270 -13.30 -26.54 13.66
C ASN A 270 -11.78 -26.73 13.77
N LEU A 271 -11.21 -26.29 14.89
CA LEU A 271 -9.77 -26.39 15.17
C LEU A 271 -9.31 -27.85 15.21
N SER A 272 -8.07 -28.10 14.76
CA SER A 272 -7.52 -29.45 14.74
C SER A 272 -7.49 -30.07 16.13
N ARG A 273 -7.75 -31.38 16.18
CA ARG A 273 -7.56 -32.18 17.40
C ARG A 273 -6.12 -32.07 17.93
N TYR A 274 -5.15 -32.00 17.01
CA TYR A 274 -3.74 -31.80 17.35
C TYR A 274 -3.53 -30.53 18.20
N ILE A 275 -4.05 -29.38 17.77
CA ILE A 275 -3.89 -28.12 18.53
C ILE A 275 -4.66 -28.16 19.84
N CYS A 276 -5.86 -28.75 19.84
CA CYS A 276 -6.67 -28.89 21.06
C CYS A 276 -5.94 -29.72 22.12
N GLU A 277 -5.44 -30.90 21.75
CA GLU A 277 -4.80 -31.84 22.70
C GLU A 277 -3.41 -31.38 23.14
N ARG A 278 -2.63 -30.74 22.25
CA ARG A 278 -1.28 -30.27 22.57
C ARG A 278 -1.25 -28.95 23.34
N TYR A 279 -2.08 -27.98 22.93
CA TYR A 279 -2.02 -26.61 23.43
C TYR A 279 -3.20 -26.22 24.33
N GLY A 280 -4.23 -27.08 24.46
CA GLY A 280 -5.34 -26.87 25.39
C GLY A 280 -6.49 -25.99 24.88
N PHE A 281 -6.57 -25.75 23.56
CA PHE A 281 -7.72 -25.08 22.95
C PHE A 281 -8.99 -25.94 23.04
N GLU A 282 -10.16 -25.29 22.93
CA GLU A 282 -11.44 -26.00 22.92
C GLU A 282 -11.72 -26.64 21.54
N PRO A 283 -12.28 -27.86 21.49
CA PRO A 283 -12.68 -28.51 20.23
C PRO A 283 -13.73 -27.72 19.43
N ASP A 284 -14.55 -26.92 20.12
CA ASP A 284 -15.58 -26.08 19.50
C ASP A 284 -15.04 -24.75 18.94
N THR A 285 -13.74 -24.47 19.11
CA THR A 285 -13.10 -23.30 18.51
C THR A 285 -13.16 -23.40 16.99
N ILE A 286 -13.70 -22.38 16.34
CA ILE A 286 -13.82 -22.34 14.87
C ILE A 286 -12.63 -21.63 14.24
N VAL A 287 -12.25 -22.05 13.04
CA VAL A 287 -11.27 -21.36 12.19
C VAL A 287 -12.01 -20.73 11.02
N THR A 288 -11.75 -19.45 10.76
CA THR A 288 -12.31 -18.73 9.61
C THR A 288 -11.37 -18.79 8.41
N PRO A 289 -11.83 -18.42 7.21
CA PRO A 289 -10.95 -18.30 6.05
C PRO A 289 -9.81 -17.33 6.37
N PHE A 290 -8.59 -17.73 6.03
CA PHE A 290 -7.44 -16.83 6.07
C PHE A 290 -7.34 -16.10 4.74
N THR A 291 -6.69 -14.94 4.72
CA THR A 291 -6.57 -14.12 3.51
C THR A 291 -5.16 -13.51 3.40
N SER A 292 -4.92 -12.68 2.39
CA SER A 292 -3.66 -11.95 2.31
C SER A 292 -3.56 -10.89 3.41
N ASP A 293 -2.33 -10.63 3.85
CA ASP A 293 -2.01 -9.58 4.82
C ASP A 293 -2.63 -8.22 4.47
N TYR A 294 -2.50 -7.74 3.23
CA TYR A 294 -3.05 -6.46 2.79
C TYR A 294 -4.59 -6.40 2.87
N LEU A 295 -5.29 -7.49 2.54
CA LEU A 295 -6.74 -7.56 2.71
C LEU A 295 -7.13 -7.59 4.18
N SER A 296 -6.37 -8.27 5.03
CA SER A 296 -6.61 -8.27 6.48
C SER A 296 -6.35 -6.89 7.10
N VAL A 297 -5.32 -6.17 6.65
CA VAL A 297 -5.08 -4.77 7.03
C VAL A 297 -6.29 -3.90 6.67
N TYR A 298 -6.85 -4.05 5.47
CA TYR A 298 -8.08 -3.37 5.05
C TYR A 298 -9.26 -3.68 6.00
N LEU A 299 -9.46 -4.96 6.36
CA LEU A 299 -10.52 -5.36 7.29
C LEU A 299 -10.34 -4.75 8.69
N SER A 300 -9.10 -4.53 9.12
CA SER A 300 -8.81 -3.95 10.44
C SER A 300 -9.22 -2.48 10.60
N VAL A 301 -9.31 -1.74 9.49
CA VAL A 301 -9.64 -0.30 9.49
C VAL A 301 -11.03 0.03 8.92
N CYS A 302 -11.72 -0.97 8.36
CA CYS A 302 -13.14 -0.89 7.94
C CYS A 302 -13.49 0.40 7.16
N PRO A 303 -12.77 0.73 6.07
CA PRO A 303 -12.91 2.00 5.39
C PRO A 303 -14.34 2.20 4.86
N SER A 304 -14.81 3.44 4.89
CA SER A 304 -16.11 3.82 4.33
C SER A 304 -16.01 4.03 2.81
N PRO A 305 -17.13 4.01 2.07
CA PRO A 305 -17.13 4.39 0.67
C PRO A 305 -16.52 5.78 0.45
N GLY A 306 -15.45 5.87 -0.35
CA GLY A 306 -14.71 7.11 -0.62
C GLY A 306 -13.49 7.33 0.29
N ASP A 307 -13.25 6.47 1.28
CA ASP A 307 -11.98 6.40 1.99
C ASP A 307 -10.95 5.65 1.14
N ALA A 308 -9.67 5.97 1.32
CA ALA A 308 -8.56 5.15 0.83
C ALA A 308 -7.69 4.68 2.00
N VAL A 309 -7.10 3.49 1.88
CA VAL A 309 -6.14 2.94 2.85
C VAL A 309 -4.78 2.86 2.19
N LEU A 310 -3.80 3.61 2.67
CA LEU A 310 -2.43 3.61 2.19
C LEU A 310 -1.51 2.92 3.20
N SER A 311 -1.06 1.71 2.87
CA SER A 311 -0.15 0.92 3.69
C SER A 311 1.27 1.04 3.15
N PHE A 312 2.18 1.60 3.96
CA PHE A 312 3.60 1.65 3.66
C PHE A 312 4.31 0.41 4.18
N GLY A 313 4.92 -0.37 3.29
CA GLY A 313 5.54 -1.64 3.67
C GLY A 313 6.72 -1.99 2.78
N PRO A 314 7.11 -3.28 2.76
CA PRO A 314 8.07 -3.80 1.78
C PRO A 314 7.61 -3.58 0.33
N MET A 315 6.30 -3.54 0.14
CA MET A 315 5.64 -2.93 -1.00
C MET A 315 4.55 -1.99 -0.46
N ASP A 316 4.37 -0.83 -1.09
CA ASP A 316 3.32 0.10 -0.70
C ASP A 316 2.01 -0.29 -1.42
N THR A 317 0.88 -0.23 -0.72
CA THR A 317 -0.44 -0.53 -1.29
C THR A 317 -1.45 0.57 -0.97
N LEU A 318 -2.20 1.02 -1.98
CA LEU A 318 -3.35 1.90 -1.84
C LEU A 318 -4.62 1.11 -2.16
N MET A 319 -5.53 1.00 -1.20
CA MET A 319 -6.74 0.18 -1.28
C MET A 319 -8.00 1.04 -1.12
N THR A 320 -9.08 0.72 -1.83
CA THR A 320 -10.37 1.41 -1.69
C THR A 320 -11.54 0.45 -1.96
N PRO A 321 -12.70 0.65 -1.31
CA PRO A 321 -13.93 -0.01 -1.70
C PRO A 321 -14.28 0.27 -3.17
N ALA A 322 -14.66 -0.76 -3.92
CA ALA A 322 -15.10 -0.70 -5.31
C ALA A 322 -16.50 -1.31 -5.47
N GLN A 323 -17.34 -0.67 -6.30
CA GLN A 323 -18.74 -1.06 -6.50
C GLN A 323 -18.95 -1.98 -7.69
N HIS A 324 -18.05 -1.94 -8.67
CA HIS A 324 -18.14 -2.67 -9.92
C HIS A 324 -16.88 -3.51 -10.15
N TYR A 325 -17.05 -4.67 -10.77
CA TYR A 325 -15.93 -5.46 -11.27
C TYR A 325 -15.63 -5.06 -12.71
N ILE A 326 -14.63 -4.18 -12.89
CA ILE A 326 -14.17 -3.69 -14.19
C ILE A 326 -12.67 -4.00 -14.27
N PRO A 327 -12.27 -5.18 -14.76
CA PRO A 327 -10.87 -5.57 -14.80
C PRO A 327 -10.12 -4.74 -15.85
N THR A 328 -8.94 -4.22 -15.48
CA THR A 328 -8.06 -3.47 -16.39
C THR A 328 -6.61 -3.68 -15.95
N ARG A 329 -5.64 -3.30 -16.80
CA ARG A 329 -4.22 -3.31 -16.44
C ARG A 329 -3.80 -2.25 -15.41
N LEU A 330 -4.70 -1.35 -15.00
CA LEU A 330 -4.37 -0.16 -14.20
C LEU A 330 -4.40 -0.41 -12.68
N TYR A 331 -5.10 -1.45 -12.23
CA TYR A 331 -5.31 -1.80 -10.83
C TYR A 331 -5.72 -3.27 -10.73
N SER A 332 -5.62 -3.85 -9.53
CA SER A 332 -6.16 -5.19 -9.25
C SER A 332 -7.49 -5.07 -8.51
N LEU A 333 -8.40 -6.01 -8.77
CA LEU A 333 -9.70 -6.10 -8.08
C LEU A 333 -9.85 -7.44 -7.37
N PHE A 334 -10.28 -7.38 -6.12
CA PHE A 334 -10.53 -8.55 -5.29
C PHE A 334 -11.97 -8.54 -4.78
N PRO A 335 -12.72 -9.65 -4.86
CA PRO A 335 -13.93 -9.81 -4.06
C PRO A 335 -13.66 -9.52 -2.60
N HIS A 336 -14.59 -8.84 -1.93
CA HIS A 336 -14.44 -8.54 -0.51
C HIS A 336 -14.36 -9.86 0.29
N PRO A 337 -13.29 -10.10 1.08
CA PRO A 337 -13.06 -11.41 1.71
C PRO A 337 -14.02 -11.71 2.88
N ALA A 338 -14.65 -10.68 3.44
CA ALA A 338 -15.62 -10.79 4.54
C ALA A 338 -16.98 -10.23 4.11
N GLN A 339 -17.73 -10.96 3.28
CA GLN A 339 -19.08 -10.59 2.84
C GLN A 339 -20.02 -11.80 2.93
N ASP A 340 -21.30 -11.56 3.20
CA ASP A 340 -22.31 -12.61 3.29
C ASP A 340 -22.85 -13.03 1.92
N VAL A 341 -23.29 -14.30 1.80
CA VAL A 341 -23.82 -14.88 0.55
C VAL A 341 -25.03 -14.11 0.01
N GLY A 342 -25.83 -13.51 0.89
CA GLY A 342 -27.02 -12.74 0.52
C GLY A 342 -26.75 -11.28 0.17
N GLU A 343 -25.51 -10.79 0.34
CA GLU A 343 -25.18 -9.40 0.08
C GLU A 343 -24.86 -9.15 -1.40
N LYS A 344 -25.08 -7.90 -1.84
CA LYS A 344 -24.53 -7.46 -3.11
C LYS A 344 -23.00 -7.58 -3.03
N ARG A 345 -22.40 -8.31 -3.99
CA ARG A 345 -20.96 -8.47 -4.10
C ARG A 345 -20.26 -7.10 -4.07
N ARG A 346 -19.30 -6.96 -3.16
CA ARG A 346 -18.40 -5.82 -3.03
C ARG A 346 -17.00 -6.22 -3.47
N TYR A 347 -16.23 -5.24 -3.90
CA TYR A 347 -14.85 -5.42 -4.34
C TYR A 347 -13.92 -4.45 -3.62
N ILE A 348 -12.65 -4.79 -3.59
CA ILE A 348 -11.56 -3.93 -3.13
C ILE A 348 -10.66 -3.71 -4.33
N ALA A 349 -10.47 -2.44 -4.73
CA ALA A 349 -9.50 -2.05 -5.73
C ALA A 349 -8.16 -1.74 -5.06
N ILE A 350 -7.08 -2.25 -5.65
CA ILE A 350 -5.73 -2.12 -5.09
C ILE A 350 -4.77 -1.62 -6.16
N LEU A 351 -4.01 -0.59 -5.78
CA LEU A 351 -2.81 -0.13 -6.46
C LEU A 351 -1.60 -0.53 -5.63
N THR A 352 -0.60 -1.13 -6.25
CA THR A 352 0.63 -1.58 -5.57
C THR A 352 1.83 -0.86 -6.15
N SER A 353 2.82 -0.52 -5.33
CA SER A 353 4.15 -0.13 -5.78
C SER A 353 5.20 -0.99 -5.12
N ARG A 354 6.04 -1.62 -5.93
CA ARG A 354 7.15 -2.45 -5.46
C ARG A 354 8.33 -1.62 -4.98
N ASN A 355 8.56 -0.49 -5.66
CA ASN A 355 9.66 0.41 -5.37
C ASN A 355 9.33 1.30 -4.15
N ALA A 356 9.25 0.67 -2.98
CA ALA A 356 8.72 1.22 -1.74
C ALA A 356 9.83 1.51 -0.71
N ASP A 357 10.06 0.61 0.25
CA ASP A 357 10.99 0.80 1.37
C ASP A 357 12.46 0.75 0.95
N VAL A 358 12.82 -0.10 -0.01
CA VAL A 358 14.21 -0.24 -0.49
C VAL A 358 14.73 1.08 -1.08
N PRO A 359 14.03 1.78 -2.00
CA PRO A 359 14.41 3.14 -2.40
C PRO A 359 14.52 4.13 -1.24
N ARG A 360 13.61 4.09 -0.25
CA ARG A 360 13.66 4.99 0.92
C ARG A 360 14.91 4.73 1.76
N ALA A 361 15.24 3.47 2.00
CA ALA A 361 16.46 3.07 2.70
C ALA A 361 17.72 3.48 1.92
N LEU A 362 17.73 3.28 0.60
CA LEU A 362 18.84 3.69 -0.27
C LEU A 362 19.06 5.20 -0.23
N VAL A 363 18.01 6.01 -0.37
CA VAL A 363 18.12 7.48 -0.31
C VAL A 363 18.55 7.95 1.08
N ARG A 364 18.03 7.35 2.15
CA ARG A 364 18.53 7.59 3.51
C ARG A 364 20.02 7.32 3.59
N ASP A 365 20.46 6.15 3.14
CA ASP A 365 21.86 5.73 3.23
C ASP A 365 22.78 6.55 2.33
N MET A 366 22.30 7.07 1.22
CA MET A 366 23.09 7.94 0.34
C MET A 366 23.22 9.36 0.88
N TYR A 367 22.12 9.97 1.34
CA TYR A 367 22.07 11.43 1.52
C TYR A 367 21.95 11.90 2.97
N THR A 368 21.42 11.09 3.88
CA THR A 368 21.10 11.57 5.25
C THR A 368 21.72 10.74 6.37
N LYS A 369 22.08 9.49 6.08
CA LYS A 369 22.62 8.48 7.02
C LYS A 369 21.73 8.19 8.23
N SER A 370 20.55 8.82 8.32
CA SER A 370 19.62 8.68 9.43
C SER A 370 18.21 9.02 8.98
N TRP A 371 17.24 8.33 9.58
CA TRP A 371 15.83 8.58 9.37
C TRP A 371 15.37 9.94 9.91
N SER A 372 15.98 10.43 10.99
CA SER A 372 15.63 11.74 11.55
C SER A 372 16.07 12.89 10.63
N ALA A 373 17.26 12.80 10.00
CA ALA A 373 17.65 13.77 8.98
C ALA A 373 16.84 13.63 7.69
N PHE A 374 16.44 12.40 7.32
CA PHE A 374 15.54 12.15 6.20
C PHE A 374 14.20 12.88 6.39
N ASP A 375 13.53 12.67 7.53
CA ASP A 375 12.26 13.32 7.87
C ASP A 375 12.37 14.86 7.85
N ARG A 376 13.44 15.41 8.45
CA ARG A 376 13.69 16.86 8.47
C ARG A 376 13.84 17.42 7.06
N LEU A 377 14.61 16.77 6.19
CA LEU A 377 14.77 17.22 4.80
C LEU A 377 13.44 17.16 4.05
N VAL A 378 12.66 16.09 4.23
CA VAL A 378 11.33 16.02 3.63
C VAL A 378 10.45 17.14 4.15
N ALA A 379 10.49 17.49 5.44
CA ALA A 379 9.66 18.56 6.00
C ALA A 379 10.03 19.97 5.51
N ILE A 380 11.33 20.28 5.32
CA ILE A 380 11.78 21.64 5.00
C ILE A 380 11.98 21.91 3.51
N VAL A 381 12.22 20.87 2.70
CA VAL A 381 12.41 21.04 1.26
C VAL A 381 11.05 21.38 0.62
N PRO A 382 10.97 22.46 -0.19
CA PRO A 382 9.72 22.87 -0.82
C PRO A 382 9.12 21.80 -1.75
N PRO A 383 7.81 21.86 -2.02
CA PRO A 383 7.16 21.00 -3.01
C PRO A 383 7.86 21.02 -4.38
N GLY A 384 8.15 19.83 -4.91
CA GLY A 384 8.91 19.66 -6.15
C GLY A 384 10.38 20.02 -6.02
N GLY A 385 10.95 19.95 -4.80
CA GLY A 385 12.39 20.04 -4.54
C GLY A 385 13.00 21.44 -4.64
N SER A 386 12.25 22.47 -5.04
CA SER A 386 12.76 23.83 -5.24
C SER A 386 11.70 24.89 -4.98
N ILE A 387 12.15 26.12 -4.68
CA ILE A 387 11.26 27.29 -4.49
C ILE A 387 10.74 27.81 -5.84
N GLY A 388 11.56 27.75 -6.90
CA GLY A 388 11.22 28.29 -8.22
C GLY A 388 10.03 27.57 -8.86
N LEU A 389 9.14 28.31 -9.52
CA LEU A 389 7.96 27.75 -10.18
C LEU A 389 8.32 26.84 -11.35
N ASP A 390 9.34 27.21 -12.14
CA ASP A 390 9.74 26.49 -13.35
C ASP A 390 10.90 25.49 -13.12
N ASP A 391 11.58 25.56 -11.97
CA ASP A 391 12.77 24.75 -11.66
C ASP A 391 12.44 23.54 -10.78
N LYS A 392 11.34 22.83 -11.08
CA LYS A 392 10.88 21.70 -10.29
C LYS A 392 11.72 20.44 -10.58
N LEU A 393 11.95 19.68 -9.52
CA LEU A 393 12.79 18.49 -9.48
C LEU A 393 11.93 17.23 -9.40
N PHE A 394 12.28 16.21 -10.18
CA PHE A 394 11.59 14.92 -10.17
C PHE A 394 12.60 13.79 -10.09
N SER A 395 12.33 12.79 -9.25
CA SER A 395 13.16 11.59 -9.18
C SER A 395 12.33 10.32 -9.17
N PHE A 396 12.65 9.38 -10.05
CA PHE A 396 12.03 8.05 -10.12
C PHE A 396 13.07 7.01 -9.71
N TRP A 397 12.81 6.31 -8.61
CA TRP A 397 13.71 5.31 -8.05
C TRP A 397 13.15 3.91 -8.32
N LEU A 398 13.23 3.48 -9.59
CA LEU A 398 12.68 2.24 -10.08
C LEU A 398 13.76 1.15 -10.02
N LEU A 399 14.17 0.79 -8.80
CA LEU A 399 15.22 -0.20 -8.57
C LEU A 399 14.83 -1.60 -9.07
N GLN A 400 13.54 -1.86 -9.20
CA GLN A 400 12.96 -3.07 -9.75
C GLN A 400 11.84 -2.73 -10.74
N ALA A 401 11.63 -3.60 -11.73
CA ALA A 401 10.49 -3.48 -12.64
C ALA A 401 9.18 -3.60 -11.83
N ASP A 402 8.24 -2.71 -12.12
CA ASP A 402 6.94 -2.65 -11.45
C ASP A 402 5.82 -3.13 -12.38
N SER A 403 4.57 -3.13 -11.94
CA SER A 403 3.43 -3.41 -12.81
C SER A 403 3.30 -2.38 -13.95
N PHE A 404 2.47 -2.70 -14.95
CA PHE A 404 2.13 -1.77 -16.03
C PHE A 404 1.86 -0.35 -15.50
N PRO A 405 2.41 0.73 -16.13
CA PRO A 405 3.20 0.75 -17.36
C PRO A 405 4.72 0.62 -17.16
N LEU A 406 5.20 0.40 -15.94
CA LEU A 406 6.63 0.45 -15.59
C LEU A 406 7.31 -0.92 -15.62
N SER A 407 6.70 -1.89 -16.30
CA SER A 407 7.16 -3.27 -16.38
C SER A 407 8.48 -3.47 -17.11
N HIS A 408 8.96 -2.46 -17.85
CA HIS A 408 10.26 -2.51 -18.54
C HIS A 408 11.24 -1.45 -18.06
N VAL A 409 10.89 -0.70 -17.01
CA VAL A 409 11.69 0.42 -16.53
C VAL A 409 12.45 0.01 -15.27
N LYS A 410 13.78 0.12 -15.31
CA LYS A 410 14.66 -0.14 -14.17
C LYS A 410 15.79 0.90 -14.16
N GLY A 411 15.92 1.65 -13.06
CA GLY A 411 16.97 2.64 -12.87
C GLY A 411 16.59 3.75 -11.90
N ILE A 412 17.56 4.63 -11.66
CA ILE A 412 17.35 5.89 -10.94
C ILE A 412 17.37 7.01 -11.98
N TYR A 413 16.27 7.73 -12.10
CA TYR A 413 16.11 8.80 -13.07
C TYR A 413 15.82 10.10 -12.33
N ARG A 414 16.60 11.14 -12.61
CA ARG A 414 16.43 12.47 -12.03
C ARG A 414 16.23 13.48 -13.14
N PHE A 415 15.40 14.48 -12.88
CA PHE A 415 15.10 15.53 -13.84
C PHE A 415 15.15 16.90 -13.16
N GLU A 416 15.88 17.84 -13.76
CA GLU A 416 15.87 19.27 -13.43
C GLU A 416 15.35 20.02 -14.66
N THR A 417 14.41 20.96 -14.49
CA THR A 417 13.84 21.73 -15.61
C THR A 417 13.31 20.84 -16.76
N GLY A 418 12.83 19.63 -16.44
CA GLY A 418 12.34 18.64 -17.41
C GLY A 418 13.42 17.88 -18.19
N ILE A 419 14.71 18.08 -17.88
CA ILE A 419 15.87 17.43 -18.51
C ILE A 419 16.47 16.40 -17.56
N LYS A 420 16.81 15.22 -18.09
CA LYS A 420 17.46 14.16 -17.30
C LYS A 420 18.85 14.61 -16.84
N VAL A 421 19.11 14.48 -15.55
CA VAL A 421 20.42 14.72 -14.93
C VAL A 421 20.92 13.46 -14.23
N ASN A 422 22.22 13.38 -13.99
CA ASN A 422 22.80 12.26 -13.24
C ASN A 422 22.53 12.40 -11.73
N GLU A 423 22.62 13.62 -11.21
CA GLU A 423 22.42 13.97 -9.81
C GLU A 423 21.83 15.38 -9.72
N PHE A 424 21.06 15.66 -8.66
CA PHE A 424 20.56 17.01 -8.42
C PHE A 424 21.67 17.96 -7.99
N ARG A 425 21.59 19.22 -8.38
CA ARG A 425 22.49 20.28 -7.90
C ARG A 425 22.39 20.43 -6.38
N ASP A 426 21.17 20.41 -5.86
CA ASP A 426 20.91 20.34 -4.42
C ASP A 426 20.59 18.90 -4.01
N LEU A 427 21.59 18.22 -3.46
CA LEU A 427 21.47 16.84 -3.00
C LEU A 427 20.38 16.67 -1.92
N ARG A 428 20.06 17.73 -1.17
CA ARG A 428 19.07 17.72 -0.10
C ARG A 428 17.65 17.48 -0.62
N ALA A 429 17.41 17.69 -1.91
CA ALA A 429 16.11 17.45 -2.53
C ALA A 429 15.77 15.97 -2.70
N ASN A 430 16.77 15.07 -2.76
CA ASN A 430 16.56 13.64 -3.06
C ASN A 430 15.51 12.95 -2.14
N PRO A 431 15.53 13.11 -0.80
CA PRO A 431 14.50 12.56 0.08
C PRO A 431 13.07 13.02 -0.23
N ARG A 432 12.87 14.33 -0.46
CA ARG A 432 11.55 14.91 -0.76
C ARG A 432 11.07 14.43 -2.13
N CYS A 433 11.90 14.53 -3.17
CA CYS A 433 11.54 14.14 -4.54
C CYS A 433 11.26 12.63 -4.67
N LEU A 434 11.94 11.77 -3.89
CA LEU A 434 11.64 10.34 -3.83
C LEU A 434 10.20 10.12 -3.34
N LEU A 435 9.86 10.67 -2.18
CA LEU A 435 8.54 10.47 -1.59
C LEU A 435 7.44 11.11 -2.42
N GLU A 436 7.69 12.31 -2.96
CA GLU A 436 6.77 12.97 -3.89
C GLU A 436 6.48 12.07 -5.09
N SER A 437 7.50 11.45 -5.69
CA SER A 437 7.29 10.51 -6.79
C SER A 437 6.46 9.30 -6.38
N GLN A 438 6.72 8.70 -5.22
CA GLN A 438 5.97 7.54 -4.73
C GLN A 438 4.48 7.89 -4.52
N VAL A 439 4.19 9.01 -3.86
CA VAL A 439 2.82 9.43 -3.54
C VAL A 439 2.08 9.99 -4.77
N LEU A 440 2.76 10.76 -5.64
CA LEU A 440 2.20 11.22 -6.91
C LEU A 440 1.85 10.06 -7.83
N SER A 441 2.66 9.00 -7.85
CA SER A 441 2.34 7.77 -8.59
C SER A 441 0.98 7.19 -8.17
N PHE A 442 0.70 7.15 -6.87
CA PHE A 442 -0.60 6.71 -6.37
C PHE A 442 -1.73 7.68 -6.74
N ARG A 443 -1.52 9.00 -6.61
CA ARG A 443 -2.52 10.00 -7.02
C ARG A 443 -2.89 9.88 -8.50
N VAL A 444 -1.90 9.79 -9.38
CA VAL A 444 -2.12 9.67 -10.83
C VAL A 444 -2.86 8.38 -11.15
N ARG A 445 -2.46 7.25 -10.54
CA ARG A 445 -3.12 5.96 -10.74
C ARG A 445 -4.53 5.93 -10.17
N TRP A 446 -4.78 6.60 -9.05
CA TRP A 446 -6.12 6.81 -8.48
C TRP A 446 -7.03 7.53 -9.47
N SER A 447 -6.58 8.66 -10.03
CA SER A 447 -7.38 9.41 -11.02
C SER A 447 -7.67 8.59 -12.28
N ARG A 448 -6.70 7.80 -12.76
CA ARG A 448 -6.90 6.85 -13.86
C ARG A 448 -7.90 5.75 -13.48
N MET A 449 -7.83 5.21 -12.28
CA MET A 449 -8.77 4.20 -11.76
C MET A 449 -10.21 4.73 -11.72
N ILE A 450 -10.43 5.95 -11.23
CA ILE A 450 -11.78 6.52 -11.18
C ILE A 450 -12.38 6.69 -12.57
N SER A 451 -11.56 7.05 -13.56
CA SER A 451 -12.02 7.24 -14.94
C SER A 451 -12.60 5.96 -15.57
N THR A 452 -12.33 4.77 -15.00
CA THR A 452 -12.93 3.51 -15.47
C THR A 452 -14.35 3.28 -14.95
N GLY A 453 -14.80 4.07 -13.96
CA GLY A 453 -16.10 3.91 -13.30
C GLY A 453 -16.15 2.82 -12.23
N VAL A 454 -15.01 2.19 -11.88
CA VAL A 454 -14.94 1.04 -10.96
C VAL A 454 -15.47 1.34 -9.55
N LEU A 455 -15.30 2.57 -9.07
CA LEU A 455 -15.78 3.00 -7.75
C LEU A 455 -17.28 3.38 -7.72
N GLY A 456 -17.95 3.42 -8.89
CA GLY A 456 -19.36 3.80 -9.02
C GLY A 456 -19.62 5.31 -8.87
N SER A 457 -20.86 5.75 -9.14
CA SER A 457 -21.24 7.18 -9.18
C SER A 457 -21.29 7.88 -7.80
N SER A 458 -21.05 7.15 -6.71
CA SER A 458 -21.26 7.63 -5.34
C SER A 458 -20.07 8.40 -4.76
N VAL A 459 -18.87 8.25 -5.34
CA VAL A 459 -17.66 8.98 -4.88
C VAL A 459 -17.78 10.49 -5.09
N ASN A 460 -18.65 10.96 -5.99
CA ASN A 460 -18.78 12.39 -6.28
C ASN A 460 -19.89 13.11 -5.48
N ARG A 461 -20.68 12.42 -4.65
CA ARG A 461 -21.92 12.98 -4.09
C ARG A 461 -21.84 13.41 -2.62
N SER A 462 -20.81 13.01 -1.88
CA SER A 462 -20.75 13.18 -0.41
C SER A 462 -19.94 14.39 0.08
N ARG A 463 -19.28 15.14 -0.81
CA ARG A 463 -18.55 16.39 -0.45
C ARG A 463 -19.45 17.65 -0.36
N GLY A 464 -20.77 17.49 -0.45
CA GLY A 464 -21.72 18.59 -0.37
C GLY A 464 -22.19 18.88 1.05
N VAL A 465 -21.77 20.05 1.59
CA VAL A 465 -22.55 21.07 2.36
C VAL A 465 -21.61 21.78 3.37
N ASN A 466 -20.97 22.87 2.93
CA ASN A 466 -20.89 24.20 3.57
C ASN A 466 -19.84 25.08 2.87
N VAL A 467 -20.13 25.52 1.65
CA VAL A 467 -19.55 26.76 1.13
C VAL A 467 -20.72 27.61 0.66
N GLN A 468 -21.06 28.60 1.49
CA GLN A 468 -22.04 29.62 1.18
C GLN A 468 -21.38 30.62 0.22
N SER A 469 -21.18 30.23 -1.04
CA SER A 469 -20.75 31.16 -2.09
C SER A 469 -22.00 31.79 -2.71
N GLY A 470 -22.33 33.01 -2.26
CA GLY A 470 -23.27 33.86 -2.97
C GLY A 470 -22.70 34.23 -4.34
N THR A 471 -23.35 33.77 -5.41
CA THR A 471 -23.14 34.28 -6.77
C THR A 471 -24.48 34.68 -7.36
N PRO A 472 -24.60 35.90 -7.94
CA PRO A 472 -25.86 36.45 -8.41
C PRO A 472 -26.31 35.79 -9.73
N SER A 473 -27.62 35.67 -9.90
CA SER A 473 -28.29 35.01 -11.03
C SER A 473 -27.95 35.63 -12.39
N PRO A 474 -27.74 34.84 -13.46
CA PRO A 474 -27.60 35.38 -14.81
C PRO A 474 -28.96 35.77 -15.40
N ALA A 475 -28.99 36.96 -16.01
CA ALA A 475 -30.14 37.51 -16.71
C ALA A 475 -30.53 36.68 -17.94
N THR A 476 -31.84 36.59 -18.14
CA THR A 476 -32.53 35.90 -19.23
C THR A 476 -32.32 36.65 -20.55
N PHE A 477 -31.66 36.02 -21.53
CA PHE A 477 -31.72 36.46 -22.93
C PHE A 477 -32.56 35.49 -23.76
N LEU A 478 -33.56 36.06 -24.41
CA LEU A 478 -34.55 35.44 -25.28
C LEU A 478 -33.89 34.90 -26.56
N SER A 479 -34.17 33.63 -26.88
CA SER A 479 -33.93 33.04 -28.21
C SER A 479 -35.24 33.02 -29.01
N PRO A 480 -35.25 33.43 -30.29
CA PRO A 480 -36.37 33.19 -31.17
C PRO A 480 -36.24 31.84 -31.88
N SER A 481 -37.40 31.20 -32.04
CA SER A 481 -37.67 29.93 -32.71
C SER A 481 -37.43 29.94 -34.23
N SER A 482 -36.91 28.84 -34.79
CA SER A 482 -37.38 28.34 -36.10
C SER A 482 -36.89 26.92 -36.43
N SER A 483 -37.88 26.03 -36.55
CA SER A 483 -38.06 24.87 -37.44
C SER A 483 -36.90 24.28 -38.28
N SER A 484 -36.87 22.95 -38.22
CA SER A 484 -36.24 21.95 -39.09
C SER A 484 -36.55 22.06 -40.59
N SER A 485 -35.57 21.78 -41.46
CA SER A 485 -35.75 21.00 -42.69
C SER A 485 -34.44 20.37 -43.17
N SER A 486 -34.53 19.11 -43.58
CA SER A 486 -33.49 18.26 -44.17
C SER A 486 -33.13 18.65 -45.61
N THR A 487 -31.88 18.43 -46.03
CA THR A 487 -31.56 17.91 -47.38
C THR A 487 -30.15 17.36 -47.45
N SER A 488 -30.03 16.23 -48.14
CA SER A 488 -28.83 15.48 -48.47
C SER A 488 -27.99 16.17 -49.55
N LEU A 489 -26.69 15.89 -49.59
CA LEU A 489 -25.88 15.91 -50.81
C LEU A 489 -24.71 14.95 -50.65
N ALA A 490 -24.65 13.97 -51.55
CA ALA A 490 -23.53 13.08 -51.77
C ALA A 490 -22.51 13.75 -52.72
N SER A 491 -21.23 13.44 -52.58
CA SER A 491 -20.28 13.50 -53.70
C SER A 491 -19.13 12.51 -53.51
N LEU A 492 -18.80 11.90 -54.63
CA LEU A 492 -17.88 10.79 -54.89
C LEU A 492 -16.42 11.25 -54.89
N SER A 493 -15.48 10.34 -54.59
CA SER A 493 -14.50 9.86 -55.59
C SER A 493 -13.59 8.76 -55.02
N SER A 494 -13.56 7.67 -55.77
CA SER A 494 -12.76 6.45 -55.63
C SER A 494 -11.30 6.67 -56.06
N LEU A 495 -10.40 5.73 -55.70
CA LEU A 495 -9.55 4.98 -56.66
C LEU A 495 -8.65 3.92 -55.97
N THR A 496 -8.94 2.64 -56.30
CA THR A 496 -8.03 1.52 -56.68
C THR A 496 -6.87 1.10 -55.76
N THR A 497 -6.95 -0.05 -55.06
CA THR A 497 -6.71 -1.48 -55.47
C THR A 497 -5.27 -1.85 -55.83
N LEU A 498 -4.70 -2.83 -55.10
CA LEU A 498 -3.84 -3.90 -55.64
C LEU A 498 -3.93 -5.13 -54.72
N SER A 499 -4.24 -6.28 -55.32
CA SER A 499 -4.42 -7.60 -54.69
C SER A 499 -3.47 -8.60 -55.33
N LEU A 500 -2.93 -9.57 -54.58
CA LEU A 500 -2.41 -10.86 -55.07
C LEU A 500 -2.62 -11.96 -53.99
N PRO A 501 -2.65 -13.27 -54.35
CA PRO A 501 -3.63 -14.23 -53.82
C PRO A 501 -3.02 -15.44 -53.07
N SER A 502 -3.90 -16.41 -52.74
CA SER A 502 -3.72 -17.79 -52.23
C SER A 502 -3.82 -17.95 -50.71
N SER A 503 -4.45 -18.98 -50.12
CA SER A 503 -5.18 -20.16 -50.59
C SER A 503 -6.03 -20.69 -49.42
N SER A 504 -7.16 -21.33 -49.74
CA SER A 504 -8.18 -21.78 -48.80
C SER A 504 -7.86 -23.13 -48.14
N SER A 505 -8.03 -23.23 -46.82
CA SER A 505 -8.48 -24.45 -46.15
C SER A 505 -9.50 -24.10 -45.06
N SER A 506 -10.63 -24.78 -45.11
CA SER A 506 -11.88 -24.49 -44.43
C SER A 506 -12.04 -25.26 -43.13
N LEU A 507 -12.32 -24.58 -42.02
CA LEU A 507 -12.96 -25.15 -40.81
C LEU A 507 -13.94 -24.12 -40.21
N PRO A 508 -15.06 -24.56 -39.61
CA PRO A 508 -16.24 -23.72 -39.42
C PRO A 508 -16.11 -22.79 -38.20
N SER A 509 -16.30 -21.50 -38.43
CA SER A 509 -16.42 -20.47 -37.39
C SER A 509 -17.83 -20.48 -36.79
N ASN A 510 -17.95 -20.88 -35.53
CA ASN A 510 -19.14 -20.64 -34.72
C ASN A 510 -19.04 -19.21 -34.18
N SER A 511 -19.92 -18.32 -34.63
CA SER A 511 -19.94 -16.91 -34.25
C SER A 511 -20.61 -16.72 -32.89
N SER A 512 -19.80 -16.61 -31.82
CA SER A 512 -20.21 -15.96 -30.58
C SER A 512 -19.76 -14.50 -30.60
N SER A 513 -20.75 -13.61 -30.61
CA SER A 513 -20.57 -12.17 -30.48
C SER A 513 -19.90 -11.82 -29.15
N THR A 514 -18.66 -11.37 -29.19
CA THR A 514 -17.98 -10.72 -28.05
C THR A 514 -18.52 -9.30 -27.89
N PRO A 515 -18.93 -8.87 -26.67
CA PRO A 515 -19.21 -7.47 -26.44
C PRO A 515 -17.87 -6.73 -26.39
N ASN A 516 -17.58 -5.98 -27.44
CA ASN A 516 -16.45 -5.06 -27.47
C ASN A 516 -16.78 -3.93 -26.48
N VAL A 517 -16.28 -4.03 -25.24
CA VAL A 517 -16.36 -2.94 -24.27
C VAL A 517 -15.36 -1.88 -24.72
N SER A 518 -15.83 -0.96 -25.55
CA SER A 518 -15.11 0.28 -25.82
C SER A 518 -15.01 1.06 -24.50
N VAL A 519 -13.79 1.17 -23.96
CA VAL A 519 -13.47 2.17 -22.94
C VAL A 519 -13.90 3.52 -23.50
N PRO A 520 -14.71 4.33 -22.78
CA PRO A 520 -15.07 5.65 -23.27
C PRO A 520 -13.77 6.42 -23.52
N ASN A 521 -13.63 7.01 -24.71
CA ASN A 521 -12.56 7.97 -24.98
C ASN A 521 -12.67 9.07 -23.92
N ALA A 522 -11.82 9.00 -22.89
CA ALA A 522 -11.66 10.10 -21.96
C ALA A 522 -11.21 11.30 -22.81
N ARG A 523 -12.04 12.34 -22.88
CA ARG A 523 -11.64 13.59 -23.50
C ARG A 523 -10.39 14.05 -22.77
N ALA A 524 -9.24 14.02 -23.44
CA ALA A 524 -8.02 14.57 -22.91
C ALA A 524 -8.31 16.01 -22.48
N THR A 525 -7.95 16.37 -21.25
CA THR A 525 -7.99 17.75 -20.79
C THR A 525 -7.05 18.59 -21.66
N THR A 526 -7.17 19.92 -21.58
CA THR A 526 -6.25 20.85 -22.25
C THR A 526 -4.77 20.63 -21.89
N LEU A 527 -4.51 19.85 -20.84
CA LEU A 527 -3.18 19.46 -20.33
C LEU A 527 -2.70 18.07 -20.82
N GLY A 528 -3.44 17.41 -21.72
CA GLY A 528 -3.05 16.09 -22.25
C GLY A 528 -3.23 14.92 -21.25
N LEU A 529 -3.93 15.15 -20.15
CA LEU A 529 -4.25 14.14 -19.13
C LEU A 529 -5.68 13.61 -19.32
N SER A 530 -5.96 12.39 -18.85
CA SER A 530 -7.32 11.82 -18.85
C SER A 530 -8.20 12.33 -17.70
N PHE A 531 -7.67 13.23 -16.88
CA PHE A 531 -8.32 13.83 -15.71
C PHE A 531 -7.81 15.26 -15.51
N ASP A 532 -8.55 16.07 -14.75
CA ASP A 532 -8.10 17.39 -14.31
C ASP A 532 -7.28 17.24 -13.01
N PRO A 533 -5.98 17.60 -12.99
CA PRO A 533 -5.18 17.48 -11.78
C PRO A 533 -5.62 18.45 -10.67
N TYR A 534 -6.32 19.54 -10.98
CA TYR A 534 -6.78 20.52 -9.98
C TYR A 534 -8.14 20.16 -9.36
N ASP A 535 -8.90 19.27 -10.00
CA ASP A 535 -10.15 18.77 -9.44
C ASP A 535 -9.85 17.73 -8.34
N TYR A 536 -9.99 18.16 -7.09
CA TYR A 536 -9.88 17.26 -5.95
C TYR A 536 -11.18 16.54 -5.63
N THR A 537 -12.32 16.90 -6.22
CA THR A 537 -13.63 16.27 -5.95
C THR A 537 -13.61 14.74 -6.03
N PRO A 538 -12.99 14.10 -7.05
CA PRO A 538 -12.92 12.64 -7.14
C PRO A 538 -11.84 12.00 -6.25
N LEU A 539 -10.97 12.78 -5.59
CA LEU A 539 -9.97 12.23 -4.68
C LEU A 539 -10.61 11.68 -3.40
N PRO A 540 -9.92 10.80 -2.64
CA PRO A 540 -10.46 10.24 -1.41
C PRO A 540 -10.94 11.33 -0.45
N TYR A 541 -12.02 11.05 0.30
CA TYR A 541 -12.51 11.98 1.32
C TYR A 541 -11.54 12.10 2.50
N ARG A 542 -10.87 11.01 2.82
CA ARG A 542 -9.81 10.90 3.82
C ARG A 542 -8.93 9.70 3.48
N ILE A 543 -7.71 9.69 4.01
CA ILE A 543 -6.75 8.61 3.81
C ILE A 543 -6.40 7.99 5.16
N LEU A 544 -6.58 6.69 5.28
CA LEU A 544 -6.14 5.90 6.43
C LEU A 544 -4.73 5.39 6.12
N VAL A 545 -3.72 5.82 6.89
CA VAL A 545 -2.32 5.41 6.69
C VAL A 545 -1.89 4.38 7.72
N THR A 546 -1.03 3.46 7.29
CA THR A 546 -0.39 2.47 8.17
C THR A 546 1.03 2.15 7.71
N GLY A 547 1.82 1.53 8.59
CA GLY A 547 3.20 1.08 8.30
C GLY A 547 4.29 2.11 8.61
N ALA A 548 5.56 1.69 8.62
CA ALA A 548 6.63 2.44 9.28
C ALA A 548 6.88 3.83 8.68
N ALA A 549 6.77 3.98 7.36
CA ALA A 549 6.98 5.29 6.73
C ALA A 549 5.91 6.31 7.16
N ALA A 550 4.68 5.88 7.47
CA ALA A 550 3.64 6.77 7.96
C ALA A 550 3.94 7.31 9.37
N ASN A 551 4.84 6.67 10.13
CA ASN A 551 5.26 7.15 11.45
C ASN A 551 6.04 8.47 11.40
N PHE A 552 6.43 8.91 10.19
CA PHE A 552 7.16 10.13 9.92
C PHE A 552 6.13 11.24 9.67
N PRO A 553 6.08 12.29 10.50
CA PRO A 553 5.11 13.38 10.33
C PRO A 553 5.16 13.99 8.93
N SER A 554 6.35 14.12 8.35
CA SER A 554 6.52 14.70 7.02
C SER A 554 5.87 13.85 5.92
N VAL A 555 5.86 12.52 6.07
CA VAL A 555 5.23 11.59 5.12
C VAL A 555 3.71 11.67 5.22
N ALA A 556 3.16 11.71 6.44
CA ALA A 556 1.72 11.86 6.65
C ALA A 556 1.20 13.18 6.07
N ASN A 557 1.90 14.30 6.31
CA ASN A 557 1.56 15.59 5.72
C ASN A 557 1.62 15.56 4.19
N LEU A 558 2.69 15.00 3.63
CA LEU A 558 2.86 14.90 2.18
C LEU A 558 1.71 14.12 1.50
N VAL A 559 1.22 13.05 2.13
CA VAL A 559 0.03 12.32 1.65
C VAL A 559 -1.21 13.22 1.64
N GLY A 560 -1.42 13.98 2.72
CA GLY A 560 -2.54 14.92 2.84
C GLY A 560 -2.49 16.03 1.79
N ASP A 561 -1.31 16.62 1.59
CA ASP A 561 -1.07 17.68 0.61
C ASP A 561 -1.31 17.18 -0.82
N ILE A 562 -0.77 16.02 -1.18
CA ILE A 562 -0.88 15.51 -2.56
C ILE A 562 -2.32 15.13 -2.90
N PHE A 563 -3.08 14.57 -1.96
CA PHE A 563 -4.46 14.12 -2.21
C PHE A 563 -5.55 15.12 -1.83
N ASN A 564 -5.20 16.24 -1.19
CA ASN A 564 -6.16 17.18 -0.56
C ASN A 564 -7.17 16.46 0.34
N ALA A 565 -6.66 15.65 1.25
CA ALA A 565 -7.47 14.82 2.13
C ALA A 565 -6.86 14.78 3.54
N PRO A 566 -7.67 14.88 4.61
CA PRO A 566 -7.18 14.63 5.96
C PRO A 566 -6.68 13.19 6.08
N VAL A 567 -5.60 13.03 6.86
CA VAL A 567 -4.93 11.74 7.04
C VAL A 567 -5.17 11.23 8.45
N PHE A 568 -5.56 9.97 8.56
CA PHE A 568 -5.86 9.29 9.82
C PHE A 568 -4.97 8.07 9.99
N MET A 569 -4.61 7.78 11.23
CA MET A 569 -3.80 6.62 11.60
C MET A 569 -4.45 5.90 12.79
N PRO A 570 -4.38 4.55 12.87
CA PRO A 570 -4.80 3.82 14.06
C PRO A 570 -4.00 4.22 15.31
N ASN A 571 -4.67 4.44 16.44
CA ASN A 571 -4.03 4.81 17.72
C ASN A 571 -2.98 3.77 18.16
N THR A 572 -3.25 2.50 17.90
CA THR A 572 -2.30 1.39 18.10
C THR A 572 -0.97 1.59 17.38
N GLN A 573 -0.98 2.23 16.21
CA GLN A 573 0.24 2.52 15.47
C GLN A 573 0.92 3.79 15.98
N ILE A 574 0.14 4.85 16.27
CA ILE A 574 0.70 6.11 16.82
C ILE A 574 1.47 5.83 18.11
N ASP A 575 0.86 5.06 19.03
CA ASP A 575 1.49 4.72 20.31
C ASP A 575 2.69 3.78 20.12
N SER A 576 2.59 2.79 19.21
CA SER A 576 3.72 1.93 18.86
C SER A 576 4.90 2.72 18.28
N ALA A 577 4.62 3.75 17.47
CA ALA A 577 5.62 4.60 16.85
C ALA A 577 6.40 5.44 17.88
N GLN A 578 5.79 5.74 19.04
CA GLN A 578 6.49 6.41 20.15
C GLN A 578 7.59 5.54 20.77
N VAL A 579 7.51 4.22 20.61
CA VAL A 579 8.49 3.27 21.14
C VAL A 579 9.52 2.90 20.07
N VAL A 580 9.06 2.48 18.88
CA VAL A 580 9.92 2.07 17.76
C VAL A 580 9.39 2.65 16.44
N PRO A 581 9.82 3.85 16.01
CA PRO A 581 9.25 4.49 14.84
C PRO A 581 9.75 3.94 13.50
N HIS A 582 10.88 3.22 13.48
CA HIS A 582 11.58 2.84 12.26
C HIS A 582 11.37 1.39 11.80
N ARG A 583 10.62 0.57 12.56
CA ARG A 583 10.34 -0.82 12.20
C ARG A 583 8.95 -0.97 11.62
N ASN A 584 8.82 -1.83 10.60
CA ASN A 584 7.51 -2.25 10.07
C ASN A 584 6.74 -3.10 11.07
N ALA A 585 7.45 -3.90 11.88
CA ALA A 585 6.90 -4.59 13.02
C ALA A 585 6.46 -3.58 14.10
N PRO A 586 5.26 -3.74 14.70
CA PRO A 586 4.87 -3.00 15.89
C PRO A 586 5.87 -3.23 17.03
N ALA A 587 5.94 -2.29 17.95
CA ALA A 587 6.69 -2.45 19.19
C ALA A 587 6.11 -3.59 20.04
N ALA A 588 6.92 -4.16 20.93
CA ALA A 588 6.47 -5.24 21.81
C ALA A 588 5.22 -4.82 22.61
N GLY A 589 4.22 -5.70 22.63
CA GLY A 589 2.93 -5.46 23.28
C GLY A 589 1.90 -4.69 22.43
N PHE A 590 2.24 -4.27 21.21
CA PHE A 590 1.31 -3.62 20.28
C PHE A 590 0.83 -4.58 19.19
N ALA A 591 -0.45 -4.49 18.83
CA ALA A 591 -1.06 -5.36 17.86
C ALA A 591 -0.77 -4.95 16.41
N SER A 592 -0.42 -5.91 15.56
CA SER A 592 -0.31 -5.69 14.12
C SER A 592 -1.68 -5.58 13.46
N ARG A 593 -1.75 -4.82 12.35
CA ARG A 593 -3.01 -4.60 11.62
C ARG A 593 -3.55 -5.85 10.97
N GLY A 594 -2.69 -6.66 10.34
CA GLY A 594 -3.09 -7.92 9.73
C GLY A 594 -3.69 -8.88 10.74
N ALA A 595 -3.06 -9.05 11.90
CA ALA A 595 -3.58 -9.87 12.98
C ALA A 595 -4.92 -9.35 13.50
N LEU A 596 -5.09 -8.04 13.75
CA LEU A 596 -6.39 -7.52 14.19
C LEU A 596 -7.50 -7.68 13.14
N GLY A 597 -7.20 -7.52 11.86
CA GLY A 597 -8.16 -7.80 10.79
C GLY A 597 -8.66 -9.24 10.84
N GLY A 598 -7.75 -10.20 11.06
CA GLY A 598 -8.08 -11.61 11.26
C GLY A 598 -8.94 -11.84 12.51
N ALA A 599 -8.61 -11.17 13.62
CA ALA A 599 -9.36 -11.28 14.87
C ALA A 599 -10.78 -10.70 14.75
N TYR A 600 -10.93 -9.57 14.06
CA TYR A 600 -12.23 -8.97 13.74
C TYR A 600 -13.07 -9.89 12.87
N TYR A 601 -12.45 -10.51 11.87
CA TYR A 601 -13.13 -11.47 10.99
C TYR A 601 -13.59 -12.72 11.75
N ALA A 602 -12.74 -13.24 12.64
CA ALA A 602 -13.06 -14.35 13.54
C ALA A 602 -14.26 -14.03 14.45
N ARG A 603 -14.25 -12.85 15.06
CA ARG A 603 -15.37 -12.34 15.87
C ARG A 603 -16.65 -12.30 15.03
N TRP A 604 -16.62 -11.70 13.84
CA TRP A 604 -17.81 -11.53 13.01
C TRP A 604 -18.46 -12.88 12.67
N ILE A 605 -17.68 -13.85 12.20
CA ILE A 605 -18.20 -15.18 11.86
C ILE A 605 -18.77 -15.89 13.09
N TRP A 606 -18.06 -15.86 14.22
CA TRP A 606 -18.55 -16.49 15.45
C TRP A 606 -19.88 -15.89 15.93
N GLY A 607 -20.03 -14.56 15.83
CA GLY A 607 -21.29 -13.88 16.15
C GLY A 607 -22.46 -14.41 15.32
N LYS A 608 -22.26 -14.61 14.01
CA LYS A 608 -23.28 -15.15 13.11
C LYS A 608 -23.66 -16.60 13.44
N GLU A 609 -22.67 -17.45 13.67
CA GLU A 609 -22.90 -18.87 14.03
C GLU A 609 -23.77 -19.00 15.29
N ARG A 610 -23.56 -18.16 16.31
CA ARG A 610 -24.38 -18.17 17.52
C ARG A 610 -25.82 -17.73 17.30
N HIS A 611 -26.05 -16.73 16.44
CA HIS A 611 -27.41 -16.30 16.12
C HIS A 611 -28.19 -17.40 15.39
N HIS A 612 -27.55 -18.13 14.47
CA HIS A 612 -28.18 -19.27 13.78
C HIS A 612 -28.54 -20.43 14.73
N HIS A 613 -27.70 -20.74 15.73
CA HIS A 613 -27.97 -21.80 16.70
C HIS A 613 -29.04 -21.42 17.76
N SER A 614 -29.33 -20.13 17.95
CA SER A 614 -30.31 -19.65 18.95
C SER A 614 -31.79 -19.80 18.53
N GLY A 615 -32.08 -20.40 17.37
CA GLY A 615 -33.42 -20.91 17.05
C GLY A 615 -34.53 -19.87 16.85
N THR A 616 -34.24 -18.58 16.69
CA THR A 616 -35.25 -17.62 16.23
C THR A 616 -35.37 -17.69 14.71
N ALA A 617 -36.01 -18.76 14.24
CA ALA A 617 -36.53 -18.86 12.89
C ALA A 617 -37.61 -17.78 12.71
N VAL A 618 -37.26 -16.64 12.12
CA VAL A 618 -38.26 -15.73 11.56
C VAL A 618 -38.69 -16.34 10.23
N GLY A 619 -39.89 -16.90 10.23
CA GLY A 619 -40.46 -17.63 9.09
C GLY A 619 -40.50 -16.79 7.82
N SER A 620 -40.32 -17.48 6.70
CA SER A 620 -40.62 -16.99 5.35
C SER A 620 -42.13 -16.78 5.20
N GLY A 621 -42.62 -15.61 5.63
CA GLY A 621 -43.98 -15.16 5.39
C GLY A 621 -44.05 -14.31 4.12
N SER A 622 -44.51 -14.91 3.02
CA SER A 622 -45.02 -14.19 1.85
C SER A 622 -46.16 -13.25 2.28
N GLY A 623 -45.98 -11.95 2.09
CA GLY A 623 -46.97 -10.92 2.39
C GLY A 623 -46.76 -9.71 1.49
N VAL A 624 -47.57 -9.62 0.43
CA VAL A 624 -47.66 -8.50 -0.49
C VAL A 624 -48.18 -7.26 0.26
N GLY A 625 -47.41 -6.18 0.28
CA GLY A 625 -47.83 -4.88 0.81
C GLY A 625 -46.79 -3.80 0.53
N GLY A 626 -47.07 -2.91 -0.43
CA GLY A 626 -46.15 -1.87 -0.88
C GLY A 626 -45.89 -0.78 0.17
N GLY A 627 -44.62 -0.40 0.31
CA GLY A 627 -44.16 0.74 1.11
C GLY A 627 -42.64 0.81 1.11
N ALA A 628 -42.07 1.70 0.29
CA ALA A 628 -40.64 1.96 0.26
C ALA A 628 -40.23 2.70 1.55
N GLY A 629 -39.59 1.99 2.48
CA GLY A 629 -39.05 2.53 3.72
C GLY A 629 -38.12 1.52 4.38
N SER A 630 -36.92 1.96 4.75
CA SER A 630 -35.89 1.15 5.39
C SER A 630 -36.38 0.49 6.69
N GLY A 631 -36.18 -0.82 6.84
CA GLY A 631 -36.40 -1.49 8.12
C GLY A 631 -36.33 -3.03 8.10
N ALA A 632 -35.21 -3.55 8.60
CA ALA A 632 -35.11 -4.70 9.51
C ALA A 632 -35.53 -6.11 9.07
N GLY A 633 -34.53 -6.93 8.73
CA GLY A 633 -34.35 -8.22 9.40
C GLY A 633 -33.34 -8.03 10.53
N ARG A 634 -33.62 -8.51 11.76
CA ARG A 634 -32.67 -8.50 12.90
C ARG A 634 -31.55 -9.54 12.70
N GLY A 635 -30.79 -9.42 11.61
CA GLY A 635 -29.50 -10.09 11.40
C GLY A 635 -28.38 -9.10 11.64
N LEU A 636 -27.23 -9.56 12.15
CA LEU A 636 -26.01 -8.76 12.20
C LEU A 636 -25.77 -8.20 10.78
N GLY A 637 -25.52 -6.89 10.63
CA GLY A 637 -25.24 -6.30 9.32
C GLY A 637 -23.96 -6.87 8.70
N GLY A 638 -23.59 -6.35 7.51
CA GLY A 638 -22.32 -6.68 6.87
C GLY A 638 -21.12 -6.49 7.80
N PHE A 639 -19.99 -7.10 7.44
CA PHE A 639 -18.80 -7.16 8.29
C PHE A 639 -18.43 -5.78 8.86
N GLU A 640 -18.24 -4.77 8.00
CA GLU A 640 -17.82 -3.44 8.41
C GLU A 640 -18.90 -2.72 9.26
N GLU A 641 -20.18 -2.91 8.95
CA GLU A 641 -21.29 -2.38 9.74
C GLU A 641 -21.30 -2.97 11.15
N GLU A 642 -21.10 -4.28 11.27
CA GLU A 642 -21.06 -4.97 12.55
C GLU A 642 -19.85 -4.53 13.38
N ILE A 643 -18.65 -4.44 12.79
CA ILE A 643 -17.45 -3.96 13.49
C ILE A 643 -17.63 -2.52 14.00
N ARG A 644 -18.11 -1.59 13.15
CA ARG A 644 -18.41 -0.21 13.58
C ARG A 644 -19.47 -0.18 14.70
N ARG A 645 -20.50 -1.03 14.61
CA ARG A 645 -21.55 -1.14 15.63
C ARG A 645 -20.98 -1.62 16.97
N LEU A 646 -19.99 -2.50 16.98
CA LEU A 646 -19.35 -2.97 18.20
C LEU A 646 -18.48 -1.90 18.84
N HIS A 647 -17.65 -1.22 18.05
CA HIS A 647 -16.91 -0.05 18.53
C HIS A 647 -17.85 1.00 19.14
N GLY A 648 -18.99 1.28 18.51
CA GLY A 648 -19.99 2.19 19.07
C GLY A 648 -20.62 1.70 20.38
N LYS A 649 -20.99 0.42 20.47
CA LYS A 649 -21.51 -0.14 21.74
C LYS A 649 -20.47 -0.05 22.85
N ARG A 650 -19.21 -0.38 22.55
CA ARG A 650 -18.09 -0.30 23.48
C ARG A 650 -17.84 1.12 23.93
N TRP A 651 -17.84 2.09 23.01
CA TRP A 651 -17.65 3.51 23.32
C TRP A 651 -18.67 4.02 24.33
N VAL A 652 -19.94 3.71 24.13
CA VAL A 652 -21.01 4.05 25.08
C VAL A 652 -20.82 3.33 26.42
N ALA A 653 -20.56 2.01 26.39
CA ALA A 653 -20.42 1.20 27.60
C ALA A 653 -19.21 1.59 28.48
N SER A 654 -18.16 2.10 27.86
CA SER A 654 -16.92 2.55 28.52
C SER A 654 -16.91 4.03 28.88
N GLY A 655 -18.02 4.76 28.68
CA GLY A 655 -18.09 6.19 28.96
C GLY A 655 -17.13 7.02 28.12
N SER A 656 -17.03 6.73 26.81
CA SER A 656 -16.16 7.44 25.86
C SER A 656 -14.66 7.31 26.12
N THR A 657 -14.24 6.20 26.73
CA THR A 657 -12.81 5.88 26.88
C THR A 657 -12.21 5.51 25.51
N LEU A 658 -10.92 5.73 25.27
CA LEU A 658 -10.26 5.27 24.04
C LEU A 658 -10.06 3.75 24.03
N LEU A 659 -9.96 3.14 22.85
CA LEU A 659 -9.59 1.71 22.71
C LEU A 659 -8.20 1.48 23.31
N ARG A 660 -8.02 0.34 23.98
CA ARG A 660 -6.68 -0.06 24.43
C ARG A 660 -5.77 -0.31 23.23
N THR A 661 -4.59 0.29 23.24
CA THR A 661 -3.62 0.23 22.13
C THR A 661 -2.54 -0.83 22.33
N ASN A 662 -2.26 -1.23 23.57
CA ASN A 662 -1.22 -2.20 23.91
C ASN A 662 -1.59 -3.11 25.09
N VAL A 663 -0.83 -4.19 25.25
CA VAL A 663 -0.91 -5.11 26.39
C VAL A 663 0.50 -5.40 26.87
N GLY A 664 0.79 -5.10 28.15
CA GLY A 664 2.11 -5.32 28.75
C GLY A 664 3.25 -4.46 28.17
N GLY A 665 2.95 -3.48 27.31
CA GLY A 665 3.94 -2.60 26.72
C GLY A 665 4.51 -1.59 27.72
N THR A 666 5.82 -1.35 27.69
CA THR A 666 6.47 -0.28 28.46
C THR A 666 6.15 1.08 27.83
N GLY A 667 5.21 1.82 28.44
CA GLY A 667 5.06 3.26 28.29
C GLY A 667 4.48 3.78 26.96
N GLY A 668 3.20 4.14 27.01
CA GLY A 668 2.56 5.10 26.11
C GLY A 668 1.51 5.84 26.94
N MET A 669 1.56 7.16 26.97
CA MET A 669 0.78 8.01 27.88
C MET A 669 -0.73 7.82 27.65
N GLY A 670 -1.36 6.96 28.44
CA GLY A 670 -2.82 6.79 28.45
C GLY A 670 -3.49 8.02 29.10
N GLY A 671 -3.97 8.94 28.27
CA GLY A 671 -4.80 10.06 28.71
C GLY A 671 -6.23 9.61 29.00
N ALA A 672 -6.51 9.24 30.26
CA ALA A 672 -7.83 9.39 30.87
C ALA A 672 -7.84 10.73 31.64
N GLY A 673 -8.85 11.57 31.38
CA GLY A 673 -8.88 12.98 31.79
C GLY A 673 -9.28 13.28 33.24
N GLY A 674 -9.19 14.57 33.58
CA GLY A 674 -10.05 15.22 34.59
C GLY A 674 -9.46 15.55 35.97
N MET A 675 -9.11 16.83 36.16
CA MET A 675 -9.20 17.64 37.39
C MET A 675 -8.38 17.26 38.66
N GLY A 676 -7.36 18.08 38.92
CA GLY A 676 -7.16 18.77 40.21
C GLY A 676 -6.42 18.04 41.35
N GLY A 677 -5.24 18.56 41.73
CA GLY A 677 -4.63 18.29 43.03
C GLY A 677 -3.10 18.44 43.03
N SER A 678 -2.60 19.46 43.70
CA SER A 678 -1.20 19.91 43.73
C SER A 678 -0.20 19.01 44.47
N GLY A 679 1.05 19.08 44.01
CA GLY A 679 2.27 18.87 44.81
C GLY A 679 3.42 18.49 43.88
N GLY A 680 4.46 19.28 43.61
CA GLY A 680 5.06 20.39 44.33
C GLY A 680 6.57 20.15 44.32
N ASN A 681 7.31 21.09 43.74
CA ASN A 681 8.78 21.27 43.65
C ASN A 681 9.53 20.56 42.51
N SER A 682 10.41 21.20 41.73
CA SER A 682 10.85 22.61 41.56
C SER A 682 11.65 22.64 40.24
N GLY A 683 11.41 23.54 39.26
CA GLY A 683 11.87 24.95 39.21
C GLY A 683 13.21 24.98 38.43
N THR A 684 13.31 25.54 37.21
CA THR A 684 13.24 26.96 36.80
C THR A 684 12.97 27.05 35.28
N SER A 685 11.86 27.62 34.76
CA SER A 685 11.54 29.05 34.50
C SER A 685 12.50 29.72 33.49
N THR A 686 12.17 30.36 32.35
CA THR A 686 10.97 30.96 31.67
C THR A 686 11.49 31.64 30.36
N PRO A 687 10.74 32.42 29.54
CA PRO A 687 9.42 32.26 28.89
C PRO A 687 9.42 32.64 27.37
N TYR A 688 8.46 32.15 26.57
CA TYR A 688 7.51 32.94 25.75
C TYR A 688 6.65 32.03 24.86
N ALA A 689 5.32 32.24 24.94
CA ALA A 689 4.27 31.56 24.20
C ALA A 689 4.11 32.15 22.79
N GLY A 690 3.65 31.34 21.83
CA GLY A 690 3.65 31.67 20.40
C GLY A 690 2.35 32.23 19.81
N ARG A 691 2.35 32.41 18.48
CA ARG A 691 1.26 32.14 17.52
C ARG A 691 1.65 32.56 16.09
N SER A 692 1.27 31.70 15.13
CA SER A 692 0.81 31.95 13.75
C SER A 692 1.62 32.78 12.74
N GLY A 693 1.86 32.18 11.57
CA GLY A 693 1.32 32.70 10.30
C GLY A 693 2.28 33.40 9.33
N LEU A 694 2.58 32.70 8.22
CA LEU A 694 2.74 33.20 6.84
C LEU A 694 3.77 34.31 6.51
N GLY A 695 4.75 33.95 5.67
CA GLY A 695 4.86 34.56 4.33
C GLY A 695 5.85 35.70 4.11
N SER A 696 6.76 35.44 3.15
CA SER A 696 7.47 36.37 2.26
C SER A 696 8.83 36.98 2.67
N THR A 697 9.82 36.52 1.89
CA THR A 697 10.92 37.25 1.22
C THR A 697 12.06 37.89 2.02
N VAL A 698 13.22 37.33 1.71
CA VAL A 698 14.60 37.81 1.82
C VAL A 698 14.80 39.23 1.27
N PHE A 699 15.40 40.10 2.09
CA PHE A 699 16.52 40.98 1.72
C PHE A 699 17.44 41.08 2.93
N ALA A 700 18.65 40.53 2.80
CA ALA A 700 19.86 41.00 3.48
C ALA A 700 20.40 42.18 2.61
N GLU A 701 21.08 43.21 3.12
CA GLU A 701 22.27 43.21 3.97
C GLU A 701 22.40 44.57 4.71
N GLU A 702 23.10 44.54 5.86
CA GLU A 702 24.12 45.50 6.38
C GLU A 702 23.71 46.98 6.57
N ASP A 703 24.09 47.75 7.59
CA ASP A 703 25.01 47.64 8.73
C ASP A 703 24.76 48.90 9.65
N GLU A 704 25.49 48.98 10.77
CA GLU A 704 25.82 50.20 11.57
C GLU A 704 24.85 50.73 12.66
N ASP A 705 25.18 50.38 13.91
CA ASP A 705 25.65 51.24 15.02
C ASP A 705 24.88 52.51 15.51
N GLU A 706 24.85 52.61 16.85
CA GLU A 706 24.79 53.80 17.73
C GLU A 706 23.45 54.52 18.04
N MET A 707 22.96 54.22 19.26
CA MET A 707 22.56 55.10 20.37
C MET A 707 22.42 56.63 20.11
N GLU A 708 21.23 57.21 20.35
CA GLU A 708 20.92 58.21 21.40
C GLU A 708 19.57 58.92 21.18
N GLU A 709 18.93 59.23 22.30
CA GLU A 709 17.65 59.92 22.46
C GLU A 709 17.65 61.34 21.86
N MET A 710 16.51 61.76 21.27
CA MET A 710 15.90 63.03 21.70
C MET A 710 14.41 63.12 21.35
N GLU A 711 13.63 63.37 22.41
CA GLU A 711 12.27 63.90 22.42
C GLU A 711 11.97 64.91 21.29
N LYS A 712 10.75 64.87 20.74
CA LYS A 712 9.62 65.73 21.14
C LYS A 712 8.67 65.95 19.98
N ASN A 713 7.38 65.90 20.33
CA ASN A 713 6.28 66.65 19.74
C ASN A 713 5.95 66.34 18.27
N SER A 714 4.69 66.20 17.87
CA SER A 714 3.43 66.53 18.51
C SER A 714 2.34 66.14 17.51
N GLY A 715 1.24 65.58 18.01
CA GLY A 715 -0.12 65.69 17.44
C GLY A 715 -0.33 65.04 16.07
N GLY A 716 -1.35 64.22 15.85
CA GLY A 716 -2.63 64.16 16.52
C GLY A 716 -3.70 63.99 15.46
N ASN A 717 -4.50 62.94 15.67
CA ASN A 717 -5.92 62.80 15.37
C ASN A 717 -6.54 62.98 13.97
N ALA A 718 -7.49 62.06 13.77
CA ALA A 718 -8.78 62.14 13.07
C ALA A 718 -8.74 61.97 11.54
N MET A 719 -9.26 60.87 10.98
CA MET A 719 -10.65 60.38 10.97
C MET A 719 -11.58 61.29 10.16
N GLY A 720 -12.12 60.77 9.04
CA GLY A 720 -13.36 61.30 8.46
C GLY A 720 -13.45 61.34 6.93
N SER A 721 -13.98 60.25 6.35
CA SER A 721 -15.15 60.22 5.48
C SER A 721 -15.24 61.12 4.23
N GLY A 722 -15.58 60.51 3.08
CA GLY A 722 -16.63 61.07 2.20
C GLY A 722 -16.37 61.13 0.69
N ILE A 723 -16.87 60.12 -0.03
CA ILE A 723 -17.84 60.20 -1.15
C ILE A 723 -17.55 61.10 -2.37
N GLY A 724 -17.59 60.45 -3.56
CA GLY A 724 -18.14 60.96 -4.83
C GLY A 724 -17.16 61.74 -5.72
N GLY A 725 -17.12 61.59 -7.05
CA GLY A 725 -17.90 60.83 -8.01
C GLY A 725 -17.47 61.24 -9.43
N ALA A 726 -17.44 60.26 -10.33
CA ALA A 726 -17.73 60.27 -11.77
C ALA A 726 -17.14 61.31 -12.77
N THR A 727 -16.95 60.75 -13.99
CA THR A 727 -16.85 61.37 -15.34
C THR A 727 -15.47 61.91 -15.75
N GLY A 728 -14.92 61.65 -16.93
CA GLY A 728 -15.37 60.88 -18.11
C GLY A 728 -14.48 61.24 -19.31
N SER A 729 -14.28 60.26 -20.22
CA SER A 729 -13.97 60.40 -21.67
C SER A 729 -12.64 61.11 -22.06
N THR A 730 -11.93 60.88 -23.17
CA THR A 730 -12.10 60.13 -24.44
C THR A 730 -10.80 60.30 -25.24
N GLY A 731 -10.52 59.35 -26.15
CA GLY A 731 -9.66 59.54 -27.32
C GLY A 731 -8.29 58.84 -27.19
N GLY A 732 -7.87 57.89 -28.03
CA GLY A 732 -8.29 57.51 -29.37
C GLY A 732 -7.10 57.63 -30.33
N GLY A 733 -6.71 56.52 -30.98
CA GLY A 733 -6.05 56.58 -32.29
C GLY A 733 -4.62 56.01 -32.43
N LEU A 734 -4.55 54.75 -32.83
CA LEU A 734 -3.97 54.25 -34.10
C LEU A 734 -2.45 54.43 -34.44
N LEU A 735 -1.86 53.26 -34.71
CA LEU A 735 -1.07 52.87 -35.91
C LEU A 735 0.48 52.93 -35.92
N MET A 736 1.02 51.74 -36.23
CA MET A 736 2.16 51.42 -37.14
C MET A 736 3.60 51.43 -36.61
N ALA A 737 4.16 50.21 -36.55
CA ALA A 737 5.57 49.88 -36.86
C ALA A 737 5.79 49.94 -38.41
N PRO A 738 6.94 49.57 -39.02
CA PRO A 738 8.23 49.10 -38.47
C PRO A 738 9.47 49.72 -39.17
N ALA A 739 10.70 49.33 -38.77
CA ALA A 739 11.76 48.79 -39.65
C ALA A 739 13.19 48.96 -39.09
N SER A 740 13.92 47.87 -39.24
CA SER A 740 15.35 47.59 -39.01
C SER A 740 16.33 48.31 -39.95
N VAL A 741 17.55 48.61 -39.49
CA VAL A 741 18.79 48.65 -40.32
C VAL A 741 20.04 48.22 -39.52
N PHE A 742 20.87 47.45 -40.22
CA PHE A 742 22.22 46.91 -40.02
C PHE A 742 23.34 47.87 -39.56
N ALA A 743 24.39 47.31 -38.90
CA ALA A 743 25.76 47.13 -39.44
C ALA A 743 26.91 47.32 -38.40
N GLY A 744 27.83 46.32 -38.34
CA GLY A 744 29.28 46.57 -38.46
C GLY A 744 30.20 46.47 -37.23
N GLY A 745 30.91 45.33 -37.09
CA GLY A 745 32.36 45.25 -37.35
C GLY A 745 33.41 45.45 -36.22
N PHE A 746 34.15 44.36 -35.95
CA PHE A 746 35.60 44.22 -35.70
C PHE A 746 36.33 45.05 -34.62
N ALA A 747 36.99 44.37 -33.65
CA ALA A 747 38.44 44.15 -33.66
C ALA A 747 38.95 43.55 -32.32
N ASP A 748 40.02 42.77 -32.47
CA ASP A 748 40.68 41.86 -31.54
C ASP A 748 41.82 42.54 -30.75
N ARG A 749 42.14 42.04 -29.54
CA ARG A 749 43.48 42.15 -28.93
C ARG A 749 43.67 41.18 -27.75
N ASP A 750 44.39 40.11 -28.06
CA ASP A 750 45.16 39.24 -27.18
C ASP A 750 46.15 39.95 -26.23
N LEU A 751 46.48 39.29 -25.12
CA LEU A 751 47.86 38.91 -24.74
C LEU A 751 47.92 37.92 -23.55
N GLY A 752 48.17 36.65 -23.87
CA GLY A 752 49.31 35.88 -23.31
C GLY A 752 49.14 35.03 -22.05
N ARG A 753 49.25 33.69 -22.19
CA ARG A 753 50.39 32.93 -21.63
C ARG A 753 50.54 31.50 -22.15
N MET A 754 51.77 31.02 -22.02
CA MET A 754 52.46 29.96 -22.73
C MET A 754 52.00 28.50 -22.48
N ARG A 755 52.31 27.73 -23.53
CA ARG A 755 52.25 26.30 -23.85
C ARG A 755 53.26 25.44 -23.06
N THR A 756 52.88 24.18 -22.75
CA THR A 756 53.75 23.00 -22.91
C THR A 756 52.89 21.77 -23.29
N LEU A 757 53.27 21.13 -24.40
CA LEU A 757 52.73 19.91 -24.99
C LEU A 757 53.88 18.91 -25.16
N THR A 758 53.61 17.64 -24.88
CA THR A 758 54.23 16.43 -25.48
C THR A 758 53.21 15.30 -25.24
N GLY A 759 52.63 14.54 -26.18
CA GLY A 759 52.85 14.36 -27.61
C GLY A 759 53.30 12.92 -27.90
N ALA A 760 52.36 12.03 -28.25
CA ALA A 760 52.57 10.90 -29.17
C ALA A 760 51.22 10.24 -29.57
N SER A 761 51.05 10.02 -30.88
CA SER A 761 49.85 9.58 -31.59
C SER A 761 50.00 8.14 -32.12
N SER A 762 48.88 7.42 -32.35
CA SER A 762 48.47 6.85 -33.65
C SER A 762 47.45 5.68 -33.54
N ASP A 763 46.25 5.91 -34.08
CA ASP A 763 45.44 5.10 -35.02
C ASP A 763 45.08 3.59 -34.87
N ILE A 764 43.76 3.37 -35.08
CA ILE A 764 43.04 2.25 -35.74
C ILE A 764 42.92 0.89 -35.00
N SER A 765 41.71 0.58 -34.51
CA SER A 765 40.79 -0.47 -35.06
C SER A 765 39.74 -0.94 -34.04
N THR A 766 38.59 -1.33 -34.61
CA THR A 766 37.39 -1.94 -34.05
C THR A 766 37.60 -3.10 -33.06
N SER A 767 36.97 -3.01 -31.89
CA SER A 767 36.33 -4.14 -31.17
C SER A 767 35.68 -3.64 -29.87
N GLY A 768 34.40 -3.92 -29.65
CA GLY A 768 33.72 -3.67 -28.38
C GLY A 768 34.29 -4.52 -27.24
N PRO A 769 34.08 -4.11 -25.98
CA PRO A 769 33.65 -5.10 -25.00
C PRO A 769 32.62 -4.59 -23.98
N SER A 770 31.86 -5.57 -23.50
CA SER A 770 31.18 -5.68 -22.21
C SER A 770 31.77 -4.83 -21.09
N LEU A 771 30.90 -4.13 -20.34
CA LEU A 771 31.23 -3.62 -19.01
C LEU A 771 30.35 -4.27 -17.93
N SER A 772 31.09 -4.83 -16.99
CA SER A 772 30.77 -5.59 -15.81
C SER A 772 29.98 -4.80 -14.77
N SER A 773 28.96 -5.46 -14.22
CA SER A 773 28.29 -5.14 -12.95
C SER A 773 29.30 -5.15 -11.79
N SER A 774 29.38 -4.06 -11.04
CA SER A 774 30.02 -4.02 -9.72
C SER A 774 28.94 -4.07 -8.66
N THR A 775 28.76 -5.26 -8.10
CA THR A 775 27.96 -5.57 -6.91
C THR A 775 28.66 -4.99 -5.68
N TYR A 776 27.98 -4.11 -4.93
CA TYR A 776 28.47 -3.64 -3.63
C TYR A 776 27.73 -4.37 -2.50
N ALA A 777 28.51 -5.10 -1.71
CA ALA A 777 28.08 -5.79 -0.50
C ALA A 777 27.91 -4.79 0.65
N THR A 778 26.83 -4.95 1.39
CA THR A 778 26.58 -4.32 2.68
C THR A 778 27.55 -4.88 3.73
N GLY A 779 28.27 -3.98 4.39
CA GLY A 779 29.24 -4.32 5.44
C GLY A 779 28.57 -4.73 6.74
N ASP A 780 28.99 -5.89 7.22
CA ASP A 780 28.64 -6.53 8.48
C ASP A 780 29.31 -5.85 9.70
N ALA A 781 28.66 -5.97 10.86
CA ALA A 781 29.23 -5.70 12.17
C ALA A 781 28.94 -6.90 13.07
N THR A 782 29.83 -7.91 13.04
CA THR A 782 29.82 -9.03 13.99
C THR A 782 31.14 -9.09 14.77
N VAL A 783 31.01 -9.17 16.10
CA VAL A 783 32.04 -9.61 17.04
C VAL A 783 31.67 -11.04 17.44
N GLY A 784 32.60 -11.99 17.26
CA GLY A 784 32.32 -13.42 17.20
C GLY A 784 32.71 -14.29 18.41
N ALA A 785 32.75 -15.61 18.17
CA ALA A 785 33.39 -16.67 18.97
C ALA A 785 33.53 -17.93 18.08
N GLY A 786 34.54 -18.79 18.14
CA GLY A 786 35.72 -18.88 18.99
C GLY A 786 36.66 -19.98 18.47
N GLY A 787 37.92 -19.93 18.89
CA GLY A 787 38.96 -20.92 18.62
C GLY A 787 40.02 -20.86 19.72
N SER A 788 40.44 -22.03 20.17
CA SER A 788 41.00 -22.36 21.49
C SER A 788 42.53 -22.17 21.69
N SER A 789 42.89 -21.65 22.89
CA SER A 789 44.04 -21.98 23.79
C SER A 789 45.50 -21.66 23.38
N PRO A 790 46.48 -21.59 24.34
CA PRO A 790 46.45 -20.97 25.68
C PRO A 790 47.74 -20.15 26.04
N SER A 791 47.74 -19.55 27.24
CA SER A 791 48.88 -19.18 28.13
C SER A 791 49.30 -17.70 28.26
N GLY A 792 49.57 -17.30 29.52
CA GLY A 792 50.38 -16.13 29.90
C GLY A 792 49.62 -14.99 30.59
N GLY A 793 49.85 -14.78 31.89
CA GLY A 793 49.13 -13.80 32.71
C GLY A 793 49.72 -12.38 32.78
N VAL A 794 49.24 -11.67 33.81
CA VAL A 794 49.70 -10.40 34.45
C VAL A 794 49.00 -9.09 34.02
N GLY A 795 48.08 -8.63 34.87
CA GLY A 795 48.14 -7.36 35.62
C GLY A 795 48.08 -5.97 34.93
N ALA A 796 47.00 -5.23 35.27
CA ALA A 796 46.90 -3.78 35.55
C ALA A 796 46.86 -2.74 34.40
N GLY A 797 45.96 -1.75 34.55
CA GLY A 797 46.13 -0.41 33.95
C GLY A 797 44.84 0.25 33.46
N ALA A 798 44.29 1.16 34.27
CA ALA A 798 43.22 2.08 33.88
C ALA A 798 43.68 3.09 32.81
N GLY A 799 42.77 3.46 31.91
CA GLY A 799 42.98 4.55 30.94
C GLY A 799 41.66 5.00 30.35
N ALA A 800 41.07 6.04 30.95
CA ALA A 800 39.92 6.75 30.41
C ALA A 800 40.34 7.61 29.22
N SER A 801 39.62 7.51 28.11
CA SER A 801 39.65 8.50 27.03
C SER A 801 38.21 8.73 26.58
N GLY A 802 37.67 9.91 26.92
CA GLY A 802 36.31 10.32 26.59
C GLY A 802 36.12 10.44 25.08
N SER A 803 35.05 9.83 24.58
CA SER A 803 34.46 10.19 23.30
C SER A 803 33.27 11.12 23.57
N GLY A 804 33.31 12.29 22.94
CA GLY A 804 32.20 13.24 22.96
C GLY A 804 30.96 12.59 22.37
N SER A 805 29.86 12.60 23.13
CA SER A 805 28.56 12.17 22.65
C SER A 805 28.06 13.20 21.63
N THR A 806 28.18 12.90 20.35
CA THR A 806 27.33 13.52 19.34
C THR A 806 25.89 13.10 19.65
N SER A 807 25.10 14.01 20.21
CA SER A 807 23.68 13.80 20.45
C SER A 807 22.97 13.60 19.11
N THR A 808 22.77 12.36 18.70
CA THR A 808 21.92 12.03 17.57
C THR A 808 20.51 12.49 17.90
N THR A 809 20.02 13.53 17.22
CA THR A 809 18.63 13.97 17.37
C THR A 809 17.72 12.80 17.01
N THR A 810 17.00 12.28 18.01
CA THR A 810 16.03 11.19 17.87
C THR A 810 14.90 11.65 16.93
N LEU A 811 14.43 10.76 16.04
CA LEU A 811 13.25 11.05 15.22
C LEU A 811 12.07 11.35 16.15
N THR A 812 11.37 12.45 15.92
CA THR A 812 10.08 12.73 16.56
C THR A 812 9.00 12.01 15.76
N PRO A 813 8.35 10.97 16.31
CA PRO A 813 7.34 10.23 15.58
C PRO A 813 6.06 11.07 15.42
N VAL A 814 5.20 10.63 14.51
CA VAL A 814 3.86 11.19 14.29
C VAL A 814 3.06 11.22 15.59
N THR A 815 2.30 12.30 15.78
CA THR A 815 1.43 12.49 16.95
C THR A 815 0.00 12.77 16.50
N ALA A 816 -0.97 12.36 17.31
CA ALA A 816 -2.37 12.66 17.05
C ALA A 816 -2.65 14.18 17.12
N LEU A 817 -3.42 14.66 16.14
CA LEU A 817 -4.06 15.97 16.10
C LEU A 817 -5.46 15.90 16.74
N PRO A 818 -6.12 17.04 17.02
CA PRO A 818 -7.50 17.05 17.50
C PRO A 818 -8.42 16.19 16.59
N THR A 819 -8.97 15.14 17.20
CA THR A 819 -9.73 14.08 16.53
C THR A 819 -11.15 14.08 17.06
N SER A 820 -12.15 13.92 16.19
CA SER A 820 -13.55 13.86 16.62
C SER A 820 -13.86 12.54 17.34
N ASP A 821 -14.85 12.58 18.23
CA ASP A 821 -15.33 11.41 18.96
C ASP A 821 -15.72 10.24 18.05
N SER A 822 -16.26 10.54 16.85
CA SER A 822 -16.61 9.53 15.84
C SER A 822 -15.43 8.68 15.39
N GLU A 823 -14.24 9.29 15.28
CA GLU A 823 -13.01 8.64 14.84
C GLU A 823 -12.29 7.97 16.03
N ALA A 824 -12.25 8.68 17.16
CA ALA A 824 -11.71 8.16 18.41
C ALA A 824 -12.43 6.88 18.85
N GLN A 825 -13.76 6.82 18.66
CA GLN A 825 -14.61 5.66 18.91
C GLN A 825 -14.13 4.39 18.17
N ILE A 826 -13.65 4.53 16.94
CA ILE A 826 -13.18 3.41 16.12
C ILE A 826 -11.65 3.25 16.16
N GLY A 827 -10.98 3.94 17.10
CA GLY A 827 -9.54 3.82 17.32
C GLY A 827 -8.67 4.52 16.28
N LEU A 828 -9.22 5.49 15.55
CA LEU A 828 -8.46 6.31 14.60
C LEU A 828 -8.17 7.68 15.22
N ALA A 829 -7.01 8.25 14.86
CA ALA A 829 -6.67 9.63 15.12
C ALA A 829 -6.19 10.33 13.86
N LYS A 830 -6.57 11.59 13.73
CA LYS A 830 -6.08 12.45 12.65
C LYS A 830 -4.61 12.77 12.90
N VAL A 831 -3.79 12.72 11.86
CA VAL A 831 -2.34 12.96 11.93
C VAL A 831 -1.86 14.03 10.95
N ALA A 832 -2.65 14.34 9.92
CA ALA A 832 -2.41 15.49 9.04
C ALA A 832 -3.74 16.09 8.57
N GLU A 833 -3.72 17.39 8.31
CA GLU A 833 -4.82 18.12 7.67
C GLU A 833 -4.59 18.20 6.16
N ALA A 834 -5.65 18.48 5.42
CA ALA A 834 -5.52 18.86 4.02
C ALA A 834 -5.09 20.34 3.92
N ASP A 835 -4.03 20.60 3.16
CA ASP A 835 -3.62 21.96 2.77
C ASP A 835 -3.94 22.18 1.29
N VAL A 836 -4.88 23.08 1.02
CA VAL A 836 -5.34 23.38 -0.34
C VAL A 836 -4.25 24.09 -1.16
N ASP A 837 -3.44 24.95 -0.56
CA ASP A 837 -2.39 25.68 -1.26
C ASP A 837 -1.24 24.74 -1.64
N ALA A 838 -0.87 23.84 -0.71
CA ALA A 838 0.07 22.77 -1.00
C ALA A 838 -0.47 21.83 -2.09
N PHE A 839 -1.76 21.47 -2.01
CA PHE A 839 -2.43 20.67 -3.05
C PHE A 839 -2.37 21.33 -4.42
N MET A 840 -2.67 22.63 -4.53
CA MET A 840 -2.62 23.37 -5.79
C MET A 840 -1.20 23.38 -6.36
N THR A 841 -0.18 23.49 -5.50
CA THR A 841 1.23 23.38 -5.90
C THR A 841 1.55 22.00 -6.47
N TYR A 842 1.05 20.93 -5.84
CA TYR A 842 1.19 19.57 -6.36
C TYR A 842 0.40 19.35 -7.65
N ALA A 843 -0.82 19.85 -7.74
CA ALA A 843 -1.65 19.76 -8.93
C ALA A 843 -0.96 20.37 -10.15
N ALA A 844 -0.25 21.48 -9.97
CA ALA A 844 0.50 22.16 -11.03
C ALA A 844 1.65 21.31 -11.61
N ILE A 845 2.26 20.42 -10.83
CA ILE A 845 3.38 19.57 -11.28
C ILE A 845 2.95 18.19 -11.79
N VAL A 846 1.68 17.79 -11.61
CA VAL A 846 1.16 16.50 -12.11
C VAL A 846 1.32 16.32 -13.63
N PRO A 847 1.05 17.32 -14.50
CA PRO A 847 1.25 17.15 -15.94
C PRO A 847 2.70 16.83 -16.30
N GLU A 848 3.66 17.52 -15.67
CA GLU A 848 5.08 17.29 -15.91
C GLU A 848 5.53 15.93 -15.36
N TYR A 849 5.10 15.56 -14.15
CA TYR A 849 5.30 14.22 -13.62
C TYR A 849 4.84 13.12 -14.59
N CYS A 850 3.62 13.26 -15.14
CA CYS A 850 3.06 12.31 -16.09
C CYS A 850 3.84 12.29 -17.42
N ARG A 851 4.31 13.45 -17.88
CA ARG A 851 5.14 13.56 -19.10
C ARG A 851 6.46 12.80 -18.91
N LEU A 852 7.14 13.01 -17.78
CA LEU A 852 8.41 12.36 -17.44
C LEU A 852 8.25 10.86 -17.23
N GLU A 853 7.23 10.41 -16.48
CA GLU A 853 6.86 8.98 -16.38
C GLU A 853 6.62 8.39 -17.77
N GLY A 854 5.90 9.12 -18.63
CA GLY A 854 5.66 8.71 -20.02
C GLY A 854 6.92 8.59 -20.87
N MET A 855 7.94 9.42 -20.64
CA MET A 855 9.25 9.28 -21.30
C MET A 855 9.98 8.03 -20.85
N LEU A 856 9.92 7.70 -19.55
CA LEU A 856 10.51 6.48 -19.00
C LEU A 856 9.83 5.23 -19.58
N CYS A 857 8.50 5.19 -19.59
CA CYS A 857 7.73 4.08 -20.16
C CYS A 857 8.01 3.83 -21.65
N LYS A 858 8.38 4.88 -22.39
CA LYS A 858 8.69 4.82 -23.82
C LYS A 858 10.19 4.65 -24.11
N SER A 859 11.02 4.52 -23.07
CA SER A 859 12.48 4.43 -23.17
C SER A 859 13.11 5.57 -23.97
N LEU A 860 12.59 6.79 -23.80
CA LEU A 860 13.07 7.98 -24.53
C LEU A 860 14.26 8.69 -23.87
N VAL A 861 14.73 8.20 -22.71
CA VAL A 861 15.74 8.85 -21.85
C VAL A 861 16.71 7.89 -21.19
#